data_AF-A0A507EJM2-F1
#
_entry.id   AF-A0A507EJM2-F1
#
_cell.length_a   1.000
_cell.length_b   1.000
_cell.length_c   1.000
_cell.angle_alpha   90.00
_cell.angle_beta   90.00
_cell.angle_gamma   90.00
#
_symmetry.space_group_name_H-M   'P 1'
#
loop_
_entity.id
_entity.type
_entity.pdbx_description
1 polymer ?
#
loop_
_entity_poly.entity_id
_entity_poly.type
_entity_poly.pdbx_seq_one_letter_code
_entity_poly.pdbx_strand_id
1 'polypeptide(L)'
;MPPSSVSRWVFLGLTLFGVLWQAQLASSFYLPGVAPHDYKGGERVPLYVNALSSPDTVLPYDYYTPSLKFCQPKEIQGKSESLGSILFGDRLKSSPYELTMLQKETCVELCSVVYKEEDAAFVEGLVQQRYFMNWEVDGLPAAKEEPDPKTQEPFYEIGIQLGSVSAETKWPYFKAYLNNHYDITIKYHTEDQKTYRVVGVLVTPYSVANLKDVNCGKDGDGLPNGNNRQLLNRGKDTPVKFSYNVKWESSRIQWGTRWDNYLHVFDPKIHWFSLVNSVVIVLFLTGMVAMILLRALHKDIARYNAVEAQEDAQEDFGWKLVHGDVFRPPRWSMLLAVLVGSGAQLFLMASVTLGFAVLGFLSPSSRGSLSTVMLVFYVLFGSVAGYTSARYYKMFGGEKWKRNVVLTAFLVPGTVFGIFFTLNFFLIGAKSSGAVPFGTMFALMAMWFLVSAPLCFVGAYFGFKKPKLEHPVRTNQIPRQIPEQPFYLRAIPSILMGGILPFGAIFIELYFIMSSIWFNRIYYVFGFLFLVFLILVLTCSEVTILMCYFHLCSEDYRWWWRAFLTSGASALYVFLYGVLYYCTRLEINDVPSTILYFGYTFTMSLLFFLLTGTIGFTACFKFVRKIYGSIKVRSVPGHHGDPGLFDGLGLFEGLLTGPDVADVGLGVPGEILSGDAEANLPLLEFNPVFAHQLLTCPTNASSHSAQKWLASGTITTVMFSGGNSSTNFWKFASDVKLSFAPVIKSFGMLVEMDFKLP
;
A
#
# COMPACT_ATOMS: atom_id res chain seq x y z
N MET A 1 -36.81 -39.45 24.64
CA MET A 1 -36.99 -38.10 24.10
C MET A 1 -35.64 -37.40 24.10
N PRO A 2 -35.14 -36.92 22.95
CA PRO A 2 -33.87 -36.20 22.90
C PRO A 2 -34.07 -34.79 23.51
N PRO A 3 -33.05 -34.22 24.19
CA PRO A 3 -33.17 -32.90 24.79
C PRO A 3 -33.32 -31.84 23.69
N SER A 4 -34.28 -30.94 23.90
CA SER A 4 -34.68 -29.90 22.96
C SER A 4 -33.51 -28.97 22.59
N SER A 5 -33.49 -28.49 21.35
CA SER A 5 -32.44 -27.62 20.80
C SER A 5 -32.16 -26.37 21.64
N VAL A 6 -33.13 -25.94 22.45
CA VAL A 6 -33.05 -24.83 23.39
C VAL A 6 -31.95 -25.04 24.44
N SER A 7 -31.75 -26.27 24.93
CA SER A 7 -30.72 -26.58 25.93
C SER A 7 -29.30 -26.36 25.41
N ARG A 8 -29.05 -26.59 24.11
CA ARG A 8 -27.74 -26.38 23.48
C ARG A 8 -27.40 -24.90 23.32
N TRP A 9 -28.38 -24.06 22.98
CA TRP A 9 -28.18 -22.62 22.84
C TRP A 9 -28.00 -21.93 24.20
N VAL A 10 -28.70 -22.40 25.23
CA VAL A 10 -28.54 -21.91 26.60
C VAL A 10 -27.16 -22.31 27.15
N PHE A 11 -26.69 -23.54 26.90
CA PHE A 11 -25.33 -23.94 27.27
C PHE A 11 -24.26 -23.15 26.51
N LEU A 12 -24.44 -22.92 25.19
CA LEU A 12 -23.51 -22.12 24.40
C LEU A 12 -23.47 -20.66 24.91
N GLY A 13 -24.64 -20.10 25.21
CA GLY A 13 -24.78 -18.75 25.79
C GLY A 13 -24.13 -18.64 27.16
N LEU A 14 -24.35 -19.60 28.05
CA LEU A 14 -23.72 -19.65 29.38
C LEU A 14 -22.21 -19.87 29.31
N THR A 15 -21.71 -20.67 28.36
CA THR A 15 -20.26 -20.81 28.13
C THR A 15 -19.64 -19.54 27.55
N LEU A 16 -20.32 -18.85 26.64
CA LEU A 16 -19.86 -17.56 26.11
C LEU A 16 -19.86 -16.48 27.20
N PHE A 17 -20.90 -16.46 28.05
CA PHE A 17 -20.99 -15.53 29.17
C PHE A 17 -19.91 -15.85 30.23
N GLY A 18 -19.61 -17.12 30.47
CA GLY A 18 -18.51 -17.55 31.34
C GLY A 18 -17.12 -17.16 30.80
N VAL A 19 -16.90 -17.27 29.48
CA VAL A 19 -15.66 -16.81 28.83
C VAL A 19 -15.55 -15.27 28.84
N LEU A 20 -16.66 -14.56 28.64
CA LEU A 20 -16.72 -13.10 28.73
C LEU A 20 -16.55 -12.59 30.18
N TRP A 21 -17.03 -13.34 31.18
CA TRP A 21 -16.86 -13.03 32.59
C TRP A 21 -15.42 -13.31 33.08
N GLN A 22 -14.76 -14.35 32.55
CA GLN A 22 -13.32 -14.58 32.77
C GLN A 22 -12.43 -13.52 32.10
N ALA A 23 -12.93 -12.83 31.05
CA ALA A 23 -12.21 -11.72 30.42
C ALA A 23 -12.15 -10.45 31.30
N GLN A 24 -12.97 -10.33 32.35
CA GLN A 24 -12.92 -9.17 33.27
C GLN A 24 -11.78 -9.24 34.29
N LEU A 25 -11.05 -10.36 34.40
CA LEU A 25 -9.81 -10.45 35.16
C LEU A 25 -8.55 -10.21 34.30
N ALA A 26 -8.73 -9.92 33.00
CA ALA A 26 -7.68 -9.28 32.24
C ALA A 26 -7.54 -7.85 32.75
N SER A 27 -6.54 -7.62 33.61
CA SER A 27 -5.91 -6.32 33.82
C SER A 27 -6.01 -5.51 32.54
N SER A 28 -6.58 -4.30 32.58
CA SER A 28 -6.74 -3.43 31.41
C SER A 28 -5.49 -3.53 30.55
N PHE A 29 -5.60 -4.24 29.43
CA PHE A 29 -4.47 -4.46 28.56
C PHE A 29 -4.26 -3.13 27.86
N TYR A 30 -3.30 -2.35 28.35
CA TYR A 30 -2.81 -1.20 27.61
C TYR A 30 -2.20 -1.76 26.31
N LEU A 31 -2.90 -1.54 25.20
CA LEU A 31 -2.38 -1.78 23.86
C LEU A 31 -1.04 -1.02 23.70
N PRO A 32 -0.05 -1.57 23.00
CA PRO A 32 1.35 -1.18 23.14
C PRO A 32 1.61 0.24 22.61
N GLY A 33 1.47 1.24 23.48
CA GLY A 33 2.16 2.52 23.39
C GLY A 33 3.45 2.43 24.19
N VAL A 34 4.54 3.02 23.67
CA VAL A 34 5.79 3.16 24.42
C VAL A 34 5.49 4.00 25.66
N ALA A 35 5.73 3.50 26.86
CA ALA A 35 5.58 4.31 28.07
C ALA A 35 6.74 5.32 28.18
N PRO A 36 6.51 6.55 28.69
CA PRO A 36 7.60 7.48 28.94
C PRO A 36 8.58 6.89 29.94
N HIS A 37 9.88 6.97 29.64
CA HIS A 37 10.92 6.66 30.60
C HIS A 37 11.32 7.95 31.33
N ASP A 38 11.16 7.95 32.65
CA ASP A 38 11.50 9.09 33.50
C ASP A 38 12.91 8.90 34.07
N TYR A 39 13.88 9.64 33.55
CA TYR A 39 15.26 9.60 34.03
C TYR A 39 15.45 10.56 35.20
N LYS A 40 16.30 10.18 36.16
CA LYS A 40 16.80 11.08 37.21
C LYS A 40 18.10 11.75 36.78
N GLY A 41 18.44 12.89 37.38
CA GLY A 41 19.75 13.51 37.19
C GLY A 41 20.87 12.55 37.59
N GLY A 42 21.88 12.36 36.75
CA GLY A 42 22.96 11.39 36.96
C GLY A 42 22.63 9.94 36.56
N GLU A 43 21.42 9.66 36.07
CA GLU A 43 21.06 8.33 35.57
C GLU A 43 21.67 8.07 34.19
N ARG A 44 22.03 6.81 33.92
CA ARG A 44 22.60 6.41 32.62
C ARG A 44 21.51 6.35 31.55
N VAL A 45 21.74 7.03 30.44
CA VAL A 45 20.86 6.99 29.26
C VAL A 45 21.52 6.11 28.19
N PRO A 46 20.98 4.92 27.88
CA PRO A 46 21.62 4.01 26.94
C PRO A 46 21.51 4.51 25.49
N LEU A 47 22.64 4.51 24.78
CA LEU A 47 22.70 4.71 23.33
C LEU A 47 22.88 3.35 22.64
N TYR A 48 22.01 3.07 21.68
CA TYR A 48 22.07 1.91 20.81
C TYR A 48 22.49 2.29 19.40
N VAL A 49 23.14 1.37 18.71
CA VAL A 49 23.54 1.49 17.30
C VAL A 49 22.82 0.45 16.46
N ASN A 50 22.47 0.82 15.23
CA ASN A 50 21.83 -0.05 14.25
C ASN A 50 22.71 -0.19 13.00
N ALA A 51 22.30 -1.07 12.08
CA ALA A 51 22.93 -1.21 10.78
C ALA A 51 23.02 0.12 10.03
N LEU A 52 24.12 0.30 9.30
CA LEU A 52 24.32 1.45 8.42
C LEU A 52 23.43 1.28 7.19
N SER A 53 22.93 2.41 6.68
CA SER A 53 22.09 2.44 5.49
C SER A 53 22.55 3.51 4.52
N SER A 54 22.28 3.29 3.24
CA SER A 54 22.62 4.23 2.18
C SER A 54 21.42 4.46 1.27
N PRO A 55 21.23 5.68 0.74
CA PRO A 55 20.26 5.98 -0.31
C PRO A 55 20.67 5.42 -1.69
N ASP A 56 21.95 5.09 -1.88
CA ASP A 56 22.53 4.69 -3.18
C ASP A 56 22.60 3.17 -3.35
N THR A 57 22.41 2.42 -2.26
CA THR A 57 22.52 0.95 -2.26
C THR A 57 21.48 0.32 -1.34
N VAL A 58 21.02 -0.89 -1.68
CA VAL A 58 19.98 -1.62 -0.91
C VAL A 58 20.60 -2.48 0.21
N LEU A 59 21.93 -2.50 0.32
CA LEU A 59 22.67 -3.40 1.22
C LEU A 59 23.02 -2.68 2.54
N PRO A 60 22.34 -2.98 3.66
CA PRO A 60 22.80 -2.49 4.95
C PRO A 60 24.03 -3.28 5.42
N TYR A 61 24.95 -2.59 6.10
CA TYR A 61 26.10 -3.18 6.79
C TYR A 61 25.92 -3.11 8.30
N ASP A 62 26.43 -4.12 9.01
CA ASP A 62 26.38 -4.11 10.47
C ASP A 62 27.30 -3.02 11.03
N TYR A 63 26.88 -2.32 12.09
CA TYR A 63 27.71 -1.30 12.74
C TYR A 63 29.06 -1.84 13.19
N TYR A 64 29.10 -3.10 13.66
CA TYR A 64 30.34 -3.75 14.11
C TYR A 64 30.99 -4.63 13.05
N THR A 65 30.77 -4.33 11.76
CA THR A 65 31.50 -4.97 10.67
C THR A 65 33.01 -4.80 10.89
N PRO A 66 33.84 -5.87 10.83
CA PRO A 66 35.26 -5.80 11.20
C PRO A 66 36.10 -4.78 10.43
N SER A 67 35.72 -4.45 9.19
CA SER A 67 36.39 -3.46 8.35
C SER A 67 36.04 -2.01 8.68
N LEU A 68 34.90 -1.76 9.36
CA LEU A 68 34.53 -0.42 9.81
C LEU A 68 35.35 0.05 11.01
N LYS A 69 35.92 -0.87 11.80
CA LYS A 69 36.78 -0.60 12.98
C LYS A 69 36.19 0.39 14.00
N PHE A 70 34.86 0.55 14.07
CA PHE A 70 34.25 1.37 15.11
C PHE A 70 34.53 0.82 16.51
N CYS A 71 34.56 1.72 17.49
CA CYS A 71 34.78 1.36 18.89
C CYS A 71 33.70 0.40 19.39
N GLN A 72 34.11 -0.64 20.10
CA GLN A 72 33.21 -1.67 20.63
C GLN A 72 33.15 -1.59 22.16
N PRO A 73 31.97 -1.78 22.77
CA PRO A 73 31.88 -1.95 24.22
C PRO A 73 32.52 -3.28 24.65
N LYS A 74 32.77 -3.44 25.95
CA LYS A 74 33.32 -4.69 26.53
C LYS A 74 32.49 -5.93 26.18
N GLU A 75 31.18 -5.77 26.12
CA GLU A 75 30.23 -6.81 25.71
C GLU A 75 29.19 -6.20 24.78
N ILE A 76 28.98 -6.81 23.62
CA ILE A 76 27.99 -6.37 22.64
C ILE A 76 26.67 -7.09 22.95
N GLN A 77 25.73 -6.36 23.54
CA GLN A 77 24.41 -6.89 23.86
C GLN A 77 23.40 -6.43 22.79
N GLY A 78 22.67 -7.38 22.21
CA GLY A 78 21.56 -7.08 21.30
C GLY A 78 20.29 -6.72 22.08
N LYS A 79 19.57 -5.69 21.64
CA LYS A 79 18.24 -5.37 22.17
C LYS A 79 17.21 -6.27 21.50
N SER A 80 16.30 -6.84 22.29
CA SER A 80 15.23 -7.69 21.76
C SER A 80 14.26 -6.84 20.94
N GLU A 81 14.07 -7.22 19.68
CA GLU A 81 13.25 -6.50 18.72
C GLU A 81 11.99 -7.29 18.36
N SER A 82 10.97 -6.58 17.86
CA SER A 82 9.77 -7.23 17.34
C SER A 82 10.09 -8.06 16.10
N LEU A 83 9.28 -9.08 15.79
CA LEU A 83 9.44 -9.90 14.58
C LEU A 83 9.48 -9.02 13.32
N GLY A 84 8.63 -7.98 13.29
CA GLY A 84 8.58 -7.01 12.21
C GLY A 84 9.84 -6.15 12.09
N SER A 85 10.44 -5.72 13.19
CA SER A 85 11.72 -4.99 13.20
C SER A 85 12.83 -5.88 12.62
N ILE A 86 12.86 -7.16 13.04
CA ILE A 86 13.88 -8.11 12.59
C ILE A 86 13.81 -8.34 11.08
N LEU A 87 12.60 -8.38 10.51
CA LEU A 87 12.34 -8.56 9.08
C LEU A 87 12.74 -7.36 8.22
N PHE A 88 12.65 -6.15 8.77
CA PHE A 88 13.13 -4.94 8.10
C PHE A 88 14.64 -4.68 8.32
N GLY A 89 15.35 -5.63 8.94
CA GLY A 89 16.80 -5.56 9.09
C GLY A 89 17.28 -4.78 10.30
N ASP A 90 16.40 -4.38 11.22
CA ASP A 90 16.81 -3.70 12.46
C ASP A 90 17.58 -4.66 13.37
N ARG A 91 18.75 -4.22 13.81
CA ARG A 91 19.69 -4.94 14.68
C ARG A 91 20.30 -3.97 15.69
N LEU A 92 19.50 -3.57 16.68
CA LEU A 92 19.97 -2.69 17.75
C LEU A 92 20.98 -3.40 18.66
N LYS A 93 22.14 -2.78 18.82
CA LYS A 93 23.23 -3.27 19.66
C LYS A 93 23.68 -2.18 20.63
N SER A 94 24.15 -2.58 21.80
CA SER A 94 24.73 -1.68 22.80
C SER A 94 25.93 -0.94 22.22
N SER A 95 26.03 0.36 22.48
CA SER A 95 27.16 1.19 22.07
C SER A 95 28.19 1.37 23.19
N PRO A 96 29.42 1.80 22.88
CA PRO A 96 30.41 2.18 23.90
C PRO A 96 30.21 3.60 24.47
N TYR A 97 29.24 4.38 23.95
CA TYR A 97 29.01 5.75 24.40
C TYR A 97 28.34 5.74 25.79
N GLU A 98 28.91 6.50 26.72
CA GLU A 98 28.36 6.68 28.06
C GLU A 98 27.67 8.03 28.12
N LEU A 99 26.34 8.02 28.21
CA LEU A 99 25.53 9.23 28.39
C LEU A 99 24.96 9.21 29.80
N THR A 100 25.20 10.28 30.54
CA THR A 100 24.69 10.46 31.90
C THR A 100 23.80 11.70 31.93
N MET A 101 22.57 11.55 32.42
CA MET A 101 21.53 12.58 32.38
C MET A 101 22.02 13.87 33.07
N LEU A 102 21.92 15.01 32.36
CA LEU A 102 22.40 16.36 32.75
C LEU A 102 23.91 16.53 32.94
N GLN A 103 24.72 15.51 32.65
CA GLN A 103 26.16 15.61 32.72
C GLN A 103 26.71 16.06 31.36
N LYS A 104 27.28 17.27 31.32
CA LYS A 104 27.99 17.77 30.13
C LYS A 104 29.38 17.15 30.09
N GLU A 105 29.75 16.59 28.96
CA GLU A 105 31.08 16.02 28.72
C GLU A 105 31.65 16.58 27.42
N THR A 106 32.94 16.91 27.42
CA THR A 106 33.63 17.47 26.25
C THR A 106 34.93 16.70 25.99
N CYS A 107 35.16 16.41 24.72
CA CYS A 107 36.33 15.70 24.20
C CYS A 107 36.63 14.37 24.88
N VAL A 108 35.59 13.57 25.13
CA VAL A 108 35.77 12.22 25.66
C VAL A 108 36.37 11.35 24.57
N GLU A 109 37.59 10.85 24.78
CA GLU A 109 38.23 9.89 23.87
C GLU A 109 37.56 8.52 24.05
N LEU A 110 36.99 7.98 22.98
CA LEU A 110 36.26 6.73 22.99
C LEU A 110 37.21 5.55 22.75
N CYS A 111 37.96 5.59 21.64
CA CYS A 111 39.02 4.65 21.35
C CYS A 111 39.96 5.17 20.24
N SER A 112 41.15 4.59 20.16
CA SER A 112 42.12 4.82 19.08
C SER A 112 42.27 3.54 18.26
N VAL A 113 42.06 3.63 16.94
CA VAL A 113 42.17 2.50 16.00
C VAL A 113 43.07 2.84 14.82
N VAL A 114 43.60 1.81 14.16
CA VAL A 114 44.42 1.98 12.96
C VAL A 114 43.71 1.30 11.80
N TYR A 115 43.38 2.07 10.76
CA TYR A 115 42.85 1.56 9.51
C TYR A 115 44.01 1.15 8.61
N LYS A 116 44.05 -0.14 8.25
CA LYS A 116 44.95 -0.67 7.22
C LYS A 116 44.46 -0.26 5.84
N GLU A 117 45.32 -0.37 4.83
CA GLU A 117 45.01 -0.05 3.42
C GLU A 117 43.66 -0.62 2.93
N GLU A 118 43.41 -1.92 3.16
CA GLU A 118 42.16 -2.58 2.73
C GLU A 118 40.92 -2.04 3.46
N ASP A 119 41.02 -1.85 4.79
CA ASP A 119 39.93 -1.33 5.62
C ASP A 119 39.64 0.14 5.28
N ALA A 120 40.69 0.94 5.04
CA ALA A 120 40.56 2.33 4.62
C ALA A 120 39.89 2.44 3.24
N ALA A 121 40.27 1.58 2.28
CA ALA A 121 39.64 1.53 0.96
C ALA A 121 38.16 1.10 1.05
N PHE A 122 37.83 0.17 1.94
CA PHE A 122 36.44 -0.25 2.18
C PHE A 122 35.59 0.90 2.73
N VAL A 123 36.05 1.56 3.81
CA VAL A 123 35.33 2.69 4.42
C VAL A 123 35.23 3.87 3.45
N GLU A 124 36.27 4.13 2.66
CA GLU A 124 36.25 5.14 1.60
C GLU A 124 35.13 4.87 0.59
N GLY A 125 34.96 3.62 0.16
CA GLY A 125 33.86 3.22 -0.72
C GLY A 125 32.48 3.46 -0.09
N LEU A 126 32.32 3.21 1.21
CA LEU A 126 31.07 3.51 1.92
C LEU A 126 30.80 5.01 2.06
N VAL A 127 31.84 5.82 2.23
CA VAL A 127 31.72 7.29 2.22
C VAL A 127 31.29 7.78 0.84
N GLN A 128 31.82 7.18 -0.25
CA GLN A 128 31.38 7.48 -1.62
C GLN A 128 29.90 7.14 -1.85
N GLN A 129 29.47 5.99 -1.34
CA GLN A 129 28.08 5.52 -1.41
C GLN A 129 27.16 6.17 -0.37
N ARG A 130 27.59 7.27 0.28
CA ARG A 130 26.80 8.08 1.22
C ARG A 130 26.14 7.27 2.33
N TYR A 131 26.87 6.36 2.96
CA TYR A 131 26.35 5.62 4.10
C TYR A 131 26.11 6.51 5.33
N PHE A 132 25.01 6.26 6.01
CA PHE A 132 24.60 6.86 7.27
C PHE A 132 24.69 5.84 8.40
N MET A 133 25.17 6.28 9.56
CA MET A 133 25.10 5.56 10.82
C MET A 133 23.77 5.86 11.50
N ASN A 134 23.09 4.81 11.94
CA ASN A 134 21.78 4.90 12.58
C ASN A 134 21.93 4.65 14.08
N TRP A 135 21.81 5.70 14.90
CA TRP A 135 21.83 5.58 16.37
C TRP A 135 20.43 5.77 16.95
N GLU A 136 20.22 5.24 18.15
CA GLU A 136 18.97 5.36 18.89
C GLU A 136 19.25 5.70 20.35
N VAL A 137 18.49 6.65 20.89
CA VAL A 137 18.44 6.97 22.33
C VAL A 137 16.98 7.13 22.73
N ASP A 138 16.54 6.40 23.77
CA ASP A 138 15.16 6.44 24.28
C ASP A 138 14.05 6.22 23.23
N GLY A 139 14.34 5.40 22.22
CA GLY A 139 13.45 5.11 21.09
C GLY A 139 13.43 6.18 19.99
N LEU A 140 14.19 7.28 20.14
CA LEU A 140 14.35 8.31 19.12
C LEU A 140 15.61 8.04 18.29
N PRO A 141 15.55 8.16 16.95
CA PRO A 141 16.73 8.10 16.12
C PRO A 141 17.60 9.36 16.31
N ALA A 142 18.91 9.19 16.21
CA ALA A 142 19.80 10.34 16.10
C ALA A 142 19.57 11.03 14.75
N ALA A 143 19.49 12.36 14.81
CA ALA A 143 19.22 13.18 13.64
C ALA A 143 20.08 14.43 13.61
N LYS A 144 20.07 15.12 12.48
CA LYS A 144 20.61 16.46 12.30
C LYS A 144 19.46 17.44 12.16
N GLU A 145 19.54 18.58 12.85
CA GLU A 145 18.58 19.67 12.70
C GLU A 145 18.92 20.46 11.43
N GLU A 146 17.98 20.51 10.49
CA GLU A 146 18.08 21.23 9.23
C GLU A 146 16.83 22.13 9.06
N PRO A 147 16.97 23.36 8.55
CA PRO A 147 15.81 24.19 8.24
C PRO A 147 15.18 23.75 6.91
N ASP A 148 13.85 23.67 6.87
CA ASP A 148 13.12 23.44 5.62
C ASP A 148 13.43 24.58 4.63
N PRO A 149 13.91 24.29 3.40
CA PRO A 149 14.21 25.32 2.41
C PRO A 149 13.05 26.26 2.10
N LYS A 150 11.80 25.81 2.25
CA LYS A 150 10.58 26.55 1.92
C LYS A 150 9.96 27.24 3.13
N THR A 151 9.78 26.52 4.24
CA THR A 151 9.08 27.04 5.43
C THR A 151 10.01 27.61 6.48
N GLN A 152 11.32 27.32 6.40
CA GLN A 152 12.34 27.64 7.43
C GLN A 152 12.04 27.01 8.80
N GLU A 153 11.09 26.08 8.88
CA GLU A 153 10.83 25.32 10.10
C GLU A 153 11.94 24.30 10.33
N PRO A 154 12.41 24.11 11.58
CA PRO A 154 13.43 23.10 11.87
C PRO A 154 12.83 21.71 11.75
N PHE A 155 13.44 20.84 10.95
CA PHE A 155 13.12 19.42 10.88
C PHE A 155 14.35 18.57 11.21
N TYR A 156 14.13 17.34 11.65
CA TYR A 156 15.19 16.42 12.06
C TYR A 156 15.44 15.36 10.98
N GLU A 157 16.54 15.51 10.24
CA GLU A 157 16.99 14.54 9.25
C GLU A 157 17.67 13.35 9.95
N ILE A 158 17.09 12.16 9.80
CA ILE A 158 17.56 10.94 10.48
C ILE A 158 18.86 10.42 9.86
N GLY A 159 19.78 10.01 10.74
CA GLY A 159 21.02 9.35 10.36
C GLY A 159 22.21 10.31 10.40
N ILE A 160 23.38 9.74 10.68
CA ILE A 160 24.63 10.48 10.82
C ILE A 160 25.54 10.11 9.66
N GLN A 161 25.96 11.08 8.85
CA GLN A 161 26.84 10.80 7.72
C GLN A 161 28.15 10.16 8.19
N LEU A 162 28.55 9.06 7.55
CA LEU A 162 29.80 8.36 7.87
C LEU A 162 31.03 9.23 7.60
N GLY A 163 30.99 10.02 6.53
CA GLY A 163 32.09 10.88 6.14
C GLY A 163 31.66 11.89 5.08
N SER A 164 32.63 12.66 4.60
CA SER A 164 32.45 13.62 3.52
C SER A 164 33.47 13.40 2.42
N VAL A 165 33.12 13.74 1.19
CA VAL A 165 34.02 13.68 0.04
C VAL A 165 34.50 15.09 -0.31
N SER A 166 35.71 15.20 -0.84
CA SER A 166 36.21 16.44 -1.43
C SER A 166 35.35 16.86 -2.64
N ALA A 167 35.32 18.16 -2.95
CA ALA A 167 34.58 18.70 -4.10
C ALA A 167 35.05 18.12 -5.45
N GLU A 168 36.27 17.58 -5.49
CA GLU A 168 36.87 16.99 -6.68
C GLU A 168 36.61 15.47 -6.71
N THR A 169 35.69 15.06 -7.58
CA THR A 169 35.14 13.69 -7.65
C THR A 169 35.92 12.75 -8.58
N LYS A 170 36.95 13.23 -9.29
CA LYS A 170 37.77 12.41 -10.19
C LYS A 170 39.01 11.85 -9.50
N TRP A 171 39.22 10.54 -9.64
CA TRP A 171 40.50 9.90 -9.35
C TRP A 171 41.63 10.55 -10.18
N PRO A 172 42.84 10.81 -9.62
CA PRO A 172 43.34 10.44 -8.28
C PRO A 172 43.19 11.52 -7.21
N TYR A 173 42.46 12.60 -7.47
CA TYR A 173 42.29 13.74 -6.54
C TYR A 173 41.15 13.55 -5.54
N PHE A 174 40.41 12.45 -5.67
CA PHE A 174 39.37 12.04 -4.74
C PHE A 174 39.96 11.84 -3.32
N LYS A 175 39.37 12.53 -2.34
CA LYS A 175 39.74 12.42 -0.93
C LYS A 175 38.46 12.20 -0.12
N ALA A 176 38.39 11.09 0.61
CA ALA A 176 37.34 10.84 1.59
C ALA A 176 37.82 11.19 2.99
N TYR A 177 36.99 11.93 3.71
CA TYR A 177 37.21 12.31 5.08
C TYR A 177 36.24 11.55 5.98
N LEU A 178 36.76 10.79 6.94
CA LEU A 178 35.95 10.05 7.90
C LEU A 178 35.51 10.96 9.03
N ASN A 179 34.23 10.89 9.41
CA ASN A 179 33.76 11.55 10.62
C ASN A 179 34.11 10.69 11.83
N ASN A 180 34.84 11.27 12.78
CA ASN A 180 35.38 10.58 13.96
C ASN A 180 35.17 11.34 15.27
N HIS A 181 34.70 12.60 15.21
CA HIS A 181 34.29 13.36 16.37
C HIS A 181 32.79 13.66 16.29
N TYR A 182 32.02 13.38 17.34
CA TYR A 182 30.56 13.56 17.34
C TYR A 182 30.11 14.48 18.47
N ASP A 183 29.46 15.59 18.12
CA ASP A 183 28.81 16.47 19.10
C ASP A 183 27.36 16.02 19.30
N ILE A 184 27.08 15.39 20.45
CA ILE A 184 25.78 14.79 20.77
C ILE A 184 25.01 15.76 21.66
N THR A 185 23.92 16.31 21.15
CA THR A 185 23.01 17.19 21.88
C THR A 185 21.70 16.45 22.16
N ILE A 186 21.41 16.21 23.43
CA ILE A 186 20.17 15.55 23.87
C ILE A 186 19.23 16.61 24.43
N LYS A 187 18.10 16.77 23.74
CA LYS A 187 17.01 17.65 24.18
C LYS A 187 16.14 16.89 25.16
N TYR A 188 15.88 17.50 26.32
CA TYR A 188 15.05 16.91 27.37
C TYR A 188 13.93 17.85 27.80
N HIS A 189 12.85 17.27 28.30
CA HIS A 189 11.72 17.99 28.88
C HIS A 189 11.59 17.64 30.36
N THR A 190 11.24 18.62 31.18
CA THR A 190 10.99 18.45 32.61
C THR A 190 9.87 19.38 33.06
N GLU A 191 8.96 18.86 33.87
CA GLU A 191 7.90 19.63 34.53
C GLU A 191 8.24 19.90 36.00
N ASP A 192 8.80 18.89 36.69
CA ASP A 192 9.04 18.91 38.15
C ASP A 192 10.50 19.16 38.55
N GLN A 193 11.41 19.36 37.59
CA GLN A 193 12.87 19.44 37.80
C GLN A 193 13.50 18.23 38.52
N LYS A 194 12.76 17.13 38.69
CA LYS A 194 13.22 15.88 39.32
C LYS A 194 13.31 14.75 38.31
N THR A 195 12.36 14.69 37.38
CA THR A 195 12.28 13.73 36.29
C THR A 195 12.55 14.45 34.98
N TYR A 196 13.31 13.77 34.13
CA TYR A 196 13.69 14.27 32.83
C TYR A 196 13.34 13.24 31.77
N ARG A 197 12.70 13.71 30.70
CA ARG A 197 12.27 12.88 29.57
C ARG A 197 13.04 13.29 28.33
N VAL A 198 13.58 12.33 27.59
CA VAL A 198 14.28 12.61 26.33
C VAL A 198 13.24 12.91 25.24
N VAL A 199 13.41 14.05 24.57
CA VAL A 199 12.48 14.55 23.53
C VAL A 199 13.16 14.85 22.20
N GLY A 200 14.49 14.78 22.11
CA GLY A 200 15.21 14.90 20.84
C GLY A 200 16.68 14.48 20.97
N VAL A 201 17.22 13.94 19.90
CA VAL A 201 18.60 13.43 19.83
C VAL A 201 19.24 14.00 18.58
N LEU A 202 20.10 14.99 18.78
CA LEU A 202 20.80 15.68 17.70
C LEU A 202 22.27 15.32 17.71
N VAL A 203 22.82 14.97 16.55
CA VAL A 203 24.23 14.62 16.43
C VAL A 203 24.83 15.34 15.24
N THR A 204 25.85 16.15 15.52
CA THR A 204 26.65 16.81 14.49
C THR A 204 27.98 16.10 14.32
N PRO A 205 28.23 15.43 13.18
CA PRO A 205 29.48 14.75 12.94
C PRO A 205 30.56 15.71 12.42
N TYR A 206 31.79 15.52 12.89
CA TYR A 206 32.98 16.26 12.48
C TYR A 206 34.11 15.29 12.10
N SER A 207 34.93 15.72 11.14
CA SER A 207 36.15 15.01 10.74
C SER A 207 37.37 15.76 11.27
N VAL A 208 38.14 15.12 12.14
CA VAL A 208 39.22 15.73 12.92
C VAL A 208 40.47 14.85 12.86
N ALA A 209 41.58 15.38 12.33
CA ALA A 209 42.83 14.64 12.25
C ALA A 209 43.54 14.50 13.61
N ASN A 210 43.54 15.56 14.44
CA ASN A 210 44.12 15.52 15.78
C ASN A 210 43.13 16.05 16.82
N LEU A 211 42.99 15.36 17.96
CA LEU A 211 42.13 15.84 19.07
C LEU A 211 42.55 17.23 19.60
N LYS A 212 43.83 17.62 19.44
CA LYS A 212 44.30 18.96 19.80
C LYS A 212 43.68 20.07 18.95
N ASP A 213 43.18 19.72 17.77
CA ASP A 213 42.47 20.64 16.89
C ASP A 213 41.03 20.87 17.38
N VAL A 214 40.57 20.14 18.41
CA VAL A 214 39.28 20.35 19.08
C VAL A 214 39.49 21.21 20.32
N ASN A 215 38.58 22.16 20.55
CA ASN A 215 38.63 23.05 21.70
C ASN A 215 38.20 22.34 22.99
N CYS A 216 39.11 21.53 23.55
CA CYS A 216 38.86 20.68 24.71
C CYS A 216 39.19 21.34 26.07
N GLY A 217 39.38 22.67 26.10
CA GLY A 217 39.67 23.40 27.34
C GLY A 217 38.48 23.41 28.31
N LYS A 218 38.72 23.83 29.56
CA LYS A 218 37.65 23.99 30.58
C LYS A 218 36.54 24.95 30.14
N ASP A 219 36.89 25.94 29.32
CA ASP A 219 35.98 26.90 28.68
C ASP A 219 35.76 26.60 27.18
N GLY A 220 36.23 25.45 26.71
CA GLY A 220 36.11 25.04 25.32
C GLY A 220 34.70 24.61 24.97
N ASP A 221 34.25 24.97 23.78
CA ASP A 221 32.96 24.58 23.20
C ASP A 221 32.96 23.14 22.65
N GLY A 222 34.12 22.48 22.64
CA GLY A 222 34.31 21.13 22.13
C GLY A 222 34.26 21.05 20.60
N LEU A 223 34.35 22.19 19.90
CA LEU A 223 34.28 22.24 18.44
C LEU A 223 35.68 22.22 17.81
N PRO A 224 35.82 21.68 16.58
CA PRO A 224 37.10 21.71 15.87
C PRO A 224 37.47 23.13 15.42
N ASN A 225 38.66 23.59 15.81
CA ASN A 225 39.23 24.92 15.55
C ASN A 225 40.09 24.99 14.26
N GLY A 226 39.99 24.01 13.36
CA GLY A 226 40.82 23.97 12.15
C GLY A 226 40.27 23.14 11.01
N ASN A 227 40.91 23.27 9.84
CA ASN A 227 40.54 22.56 8.60
C ASN A 227 41.23 21.19 8.43
N ASN A 228 41.95 20.71 9.45
CA ASN A 228 42.63 19.41 9.40
C ASN A 228 41.62 18.27 9.58
N ARG A 229 41.09 17.79 8.46
CA ARG A 229 40.14 16.68 8.41
C ARG A 229 40.86 15.33 8.38
N GLN A 230 40.23 14.32 8.96
CA GLN A 230 40.74 12.95 8.99
C GLN A 230 40.62 12.32 7.60
N LEU A 231 41.70 12.36 6.82
CA LEU A 231 41.78 11.72 5.51
C LEU A 231 41.98 10.20 5.67
N LEU A 232 41.21 9.41 4.93
CA LEU A 232 41.48 7.99 4.73
C LEU A 232 42.47 7.84 3.56
N ASN A 233 43.65 7.28 3.81
CA ASN A 233 44.66 7.07 2.77
C ASN A 233 44.72 5.60 2.38
N ARG A 234 44.64 5.30 1.09
CA ARG A 234 44.81 3.93 0.59
C ARG A 234 46.25 3.43 0.75
N GLY A 235 47.25 4.30 0.56
CA GLY A 235 48.66 3.84 0.53
C GLY A 235 49.37 3.80 1.89
N LYS A 236 48.70 4.13 3.00
CA LYS A 236 49.31 4.18 4.34
C LYS A 236 48.31 3.86 5.44
N ASP A 237 48.80 3.20 6.47
CA ASP A 237 48.06 3.00 7.72
C ASP A 237 47.63 4.35 8.30
N THR A 238 46.33 4.48 8.53
CA THR A 238 45.70 5.71 8.97
C THR A 238 45.25 5.55 10.42
N PRO A 239 45.96 6.12 11.42
CA PRO A 239 45.48 6.13 12.79
C PRO A 239 44.30 7.10 12.91
N VAL A 240 43.20 6.64 13.51
CA VAL A 240 41.99 7.41 13.75
C VAL A 240 41.63 7.33 15.22
N LYS A 241 41.41 8.49 15.83
CA LYS A 241 40.89 8.59 17.19
C LYS A 241 39.42 8.97 17.14
N PHE A 242 38.58 8.18 17.80
CA PHE A 242 37.17 8.50 17.96
C PHE A 242 36.95 9.25 19.26
N SER A 243 36.17 10.32 19.21
CA SER A 243 35.81 11.11 20.39
C SER A 243 34.41 11.68 20.27
N TYR A 244 33.85 12.14 21.39
CA TYR A 244 32.53 12.75 21.40
C TYR A 244 32.39 13.81 22.48
N ASN A 245 31.37 14.64 22.31
CA ASN A 245 30.86 15.57 23.31
C ASN A 245 29.41 15.23 23.62
N VAL A 246 28.97 15.54 24.83
CA VAL A 246 27.58 15.40 25.26
C VAL A 246 27.10 16.72 25.82
N LYS A 247 26.02 17.24 25.24
CA LYS A 247 25.31 18.46 25.66
C LYS A 247 23.87 18.11 25.98
N TRP A 248 23.35 18.71 27.04
CA TRP A 248 21.96 18.54 27.47
C TRP A 248 21.23 19.87 27.38
N GLU A 249 20.15 19.92 26.60
CA GLU A 249 19.38 21.13 26.36
C GLU A 249 17.93 20.96 26.82
N SER A 250 17.46 21.89 27.67
CA SER A 250 16.06 21.91 28.07
C SER A 250 15.18 22.37 26.91
N SER A 251 14.14 21.60 26.60
CA SER A 251 13.18 21.86 25.54
C SER A 251 11.76 22.02 26.09
N ARG A 252 10.97 22.86 25.43
CA ARG A 252 9.54 23.06 25.74
C ARG A 252 8.64 21.98 25.11
N ILE A 253 9.20 21.14 24.24
CA ILE A 253 8.47 20.05 23.58
C ILE A 253 8.06 19.03 24.64
N GLN A 254 6.77 18.75 24.73
CA GLN A 254 6.27 17.71 25.62
C GLN A 254 6.61 16.32 25.07
N TRP A 255 6.74 15.34 25.94
CA TRP A 255 7.10 13.98 25.53
C TRP A 255 6.12 13.38 24.50
N GLY A 256 4.83 13.73 24.57
CA GLY A 256 3.83 13.25 23.62
C GLY A 256 4.02 13.74 22.17
N THR A 257 4.63 14.90 21.96
CA THR A 257 4.85 15.52 20.64
C THR A 257 6.30 15.44 20.18
N ARG A 258 7.14 14.63 20.87
CA ARG A 258 8.58 14.53 20.58
C ARG A 258 8.92 14.02 19.18
N TRP A 259 7.98 13.35 18.52
CA TRP A 259 8.16 12.85 17.15
C TRP A 259 7.83 13.87 16.06
N ASP A 260 7.17 15.00 16.38
CA ASP A 260 6.66 15.92 15.36
C ASP A 260 7.79 16.47 14.45
N ASN A 261 8.94 16.81 15.04
CA ASN A 261 10.12 17.29 14.29
C ASN A 261 10.77 16.21 13.39
N TYR A 262 10.59 14.93 13.73
CA TYR A 262 11.09 13.79 12.94
C TYR A 262 10.14 13.39 11.81
N LEU A 263 8.85 13.71 11.95
CA LEU A 263 7.77 13.28 11.05
C LEU A 263 7.33 14.40 10.10
N HIS A 264 8.22 15.36 9.83
CA HIS A 264 7.95 16.51 8.97
C HIS A 264 7.53 16.07 7.56
N VAL A 265 6.37 16.54 7.11
CA VAL A 265 5.82 16.22 5.78
C VAL A 265 6.15 17.34 4.81
N PHE A 266 7.05 17.06 3.87
CA PHE A 266 7.40 18.00 2.81
C PHE A 266 6.20 18.20 1.86
N ASP A 267 5.79 19.46 1.67
CA ASP A 267 4.75 19.87 0.73
C ASP A 267 3.41 19.11 0.84
N PRO A 268 2.64 19.25 1.95
CA PRO A 268 1.34 18.60 2.13
C PRO A 268 0.32 18.93 1.02
N LYS A 269 0.52 20.04 0.31
CA LYS A 269 -0.28 20.46 -0.85
C LYS A 269 -0.28 19.42 -1.97
N ILE A 270 0.81 18.69 -2.17
CA ILE A 270 0.92 17.67 -3.23
C ILE A 270 0.00 16.49 -2.93
N HIS A 271 -0.05 16.05 -1.67
CA HIS A 271 -0.94 14.97 -1.22
C HIS A 271 -2.41 15.36 -1.41
N TRP A 272 -2.80 16.56 -0.99
CA TRP A 272 -4.16 17.08 -1.18
C TRP A 272 -4.54 17.22 -2.66
N PHE A 273 -3.64 17.73 -3.50
CA PHE A 273 -3.90 17.84 -4.93
C PHE A 273 -4.13 16.47 -5.58
N SER A 274 -3.31 15.46 -5.22
CA SER A 274 -3.50 14.09 -5.69
C SER A 274 -4.82 13.50 -5.24
N LEU A 275 -5.18 13.72 -3.97
CA LEU A 275 -6.42 13.22 -3.40
C LEU A 275 -7.65 13.80 -4.13
N VAL A 276 -7.68 15.12 -4.34
CA VAL A 276 -8.78 15.79 -5.06
C VAL A 276 -8.91 15.25 -6.48
N ASN A 277 -7.82 15.12 -7.22
CA ASN A 277 -7.85 14.58 -8.59
C ASN A 277 -8.40 13.15 -8.61
N SER A 278 -8.00 12.32 -7.65
CA SER A 278 -8.45 10.93 -7.57
C SER A 278 -9.93 10.83 -7.18
N VAL A 279 -10.42 11.71 -6.30
CA VAL A 279 -11.84 11.81 -5.96
C VAL A 279 -12.67 12.24 -7.18
N VAL A 280 -12.20 13.21 -7.97
CA VAL A 280 -12.90 13.63 -9.20
C VAL A 280 -13.05 12.47 -10.19
N ILE A 281 -11.99 11.67 -10.37
CA ILE A 281 -12.03 10.47 -11.23
C ILE A 281 -13.08 9.47 -10.73
N VAL A 282 -13.13 9.19 -9.43
CA VAL A 282 -14.14 8.30 -8.83
C VAL A 282 -15.55 8.87 -9.01
N LEU A 283 -15.77 10.16 -8.77
CA LEU A 283 -17.09 10.79 -8.96
C LEU A 283 -17.57 10.69 -10.41
N PHE A 284 -16.67 10.83 -11.37
CA PHE A 284 -17.00 10.65 -12.79
C PHE A 284 -17.35 9.18 -13.12
N LEU A 285 -16.56 8.22 -12.63
CA LEU A 285 -16.78 6.79 -12.86
C LEU A 285 -18.07 6.29 -12.18
N THR A 286 -18.31 6.67 -10.92
CA THR A 286 -19.58 6.43 -10.22
C THR A 286 -20.76 6.99 -10.99
N GLY A 287 -20.68 8.24 -11.47
CA GLY A 287 -21.73 8.86 -12.29
C GLY A 287 -22.03 8.07 -13.57
N MET A 288 -21.00 7.58 -14.26
CA MET A 288 -21.16 6.74 -15.45
C MET A 288 -21.78 5.37 -15.12
N VAL A 289 -21.32 4.69 -14.06
CA VAL A 289 -21.90 3.41 -13.61
C VAL A 289 -23.36 3.60 -13.16
N ALA A 290 -23.66 4.67 -12.44
CA ALA A 290 -25.02 5.04 -12.04
C ALA A 290 -25.90 5.31 -13.26
N MET A 291 -25.42 6.04 -14.27
CA MET A 291 -26.15 6.23 -15.53
C MET A 291 -26.45 4.89 -16.22
N ILE A 292 -25.49 3.96 -16.26
CA ILE A 292 -25.70 2.61 -16.83
C ILE A 292 -26.80 1.86 -16.06
N LEU A 293 -26.73 1.85 -14.74
CA LEU A 293 -27.72 1.19 -13.88
C LEU A 293 -29.10 1.83 -14.02
N LEU A 294 -29.18 3.17 -13.98
CA LEU A 294 -30.43 3.91 -14.14
C LEU A 294 -31.02 3.74 -15.54
N ARG A 295 -30.20 3.73 -16.59
CA ARG A 295 -30.65 3.50 -17.96
C ARG A 295 -31.13 2.06 -18.16
N ALA A 296 -30.44 1.08 -17.58
CA ALA A 296 -30.90 -0.31 -17.57
C ALA A 296 -32.25 -0.43 -16.84
N LEU A 297 -32.39 0.22 -15.67
CA LEU A 297 -33.61 0.21 -14.87
C LEU A 297 -34.77 0.95 -15.55
N HIS A 298 -34.56 2.17 -16.07
CA HIS A 298 -35.59 2.95 -16.76
C HIS A 298 -36.04 2.29 -18.06
N LYS A 299 -35.11 1.75 -18.86
CA LYS A 299 -35.45 1.01 -20.07
C LYS A 299 -36.26 -0.25 -19.73
N ASP A 300 -35.98 -0.87 -18.60
CA ASP A 300 -36.71 -2.05 -18.15
C ASP A 300 -38.12 -1.68 -17.64
N ILE A 301 -38.28 -0.63 -16.83
CA ILE A 301 -39.58 -0.14 -16.36
C ILE A 301 -40.45 0.33 -17.53
N ALA A 302 -39.90 1.14 -18.44
CA ALA A 302 -40.62 1.63 -19.62
C ALA A 302 -41.06 0.48 -20.55
N ARG A 303 -40.26 -0.57 -20.65
CA ARG A 303 -40.61 -1.78 -21.41
C ARG A 303 -41.68 -2.61 -20.69
N TYR A 304 -41.67 -2.73 -19.36
CA TYR A 304 -42.76 -3.39 -18.62
C TYR A 304 -44.11 -2.72 -18.87
N ASN A 305 -44.14 -1.38 -18.84
CA ASN A 305 -45.36 -0.62 -19.13
C ASN A 305 -45.82 -0.77 -20.60
N ALA A 306 -44.89 -1.02 -21.53
CA ALA A 306 -45.21 -1.25 -22.94
C ALA A 306 -45.63 -2.70 -23.26
N VAL A 307 -45.15 -3.69 -22.47
CA VAL A 307 -45.43 -5.13 -22.67
C VAL A 307 -46.85 -5.52 -22.22
N GLU A 308 -47.50 -4.75 -21.34
CA GLU A 308 -48.96 -4.88 -21.13
C GLU A 308 -49.78 -4.55 -22.39
N ALA A 309 -49.18 -3.90 -23.41
CA ALA A 309 -49.88 -3.47 -24.62
C ALA A 309 -49.64 -4.36 -25.87
N GLN A 310 -48.75 -5.35 -25.84
CA GLN A 310 -48.48 -6.18 -27.04
C GLN A 310 -48.00 -7.60 -26.70
N GLU A 311 -48.87 -8.58 -26.93
CA GLU A 311 -48.51 -10.01 -26.99
C GLU A 311 -47.77 -10.28 -28.30
N ASP A 312 -46.44 -10.25 -28.30
CA ASP A 312 -45.62 -11.00 -29.26
C ASP A 312 -44.14 -11.11 -28.84
N ALA A 313 -43.53 -12.24 -29.19
CA ALA A 313 -42.18 -12.65 -28.82
C ALA A 313 -41.11 -11.67 -29.35
N GLN A 314 -40.55 -10.86 -28.45
CA GLN A 314 -39.45 -9.95 -28.80
C GLN A 314 -38.10 -10.52 -28.35
N GLU A 315 -37.17 -10.64 -29.30
CA GLU A 315 -35.79 -11.11 -29.06
C GLU A 315 -35.06 -10.20 -28.06
N ASP A 316 -34.55 -10.78 -26.97
CA ASP A 316 -33.72 -10.06 -26.00
C ASP A 316 -32.40 -9.60 -26.66
N PHE A 317 -32.05 -8.32 -26.58
CA PHE A 317 -30.81 -7.77 -27.18
C PHE A 317 -29.69 -7.59 -26.15
N GLY A 318 -28.45 -7.90 -26.56
CA GLY A 318 -27.22 -7.60 -25.82
C GLY A 318 -27.01 -8.46 -24.57
N TRP A 319 -26.80 -7.82 -23.40
CA TRP A 319 -26.49 -8.53 -22.16
C TRP A 319 -27.61 -9.46 -21.68
N LYS A 320 -28.88 -9.16 -21.96
CA LYS A 320 -30.00 -10.04 -21.57
C LYS A 320 -30.01 -11.36 -22.33
N LEU A 321 -29.49 -11.35 -23.56
CA LEU A 321 -29.47 -12.52 -24.45
C LEU A 321 -28.56 -13.64 -23.93
N VAL A 322 -27.54 -13.27 -23.15
CA VAL A 322 -26.56 -14.23 -22.60
C VAL A 322 -26.96 -14.77 -21.22
N HIS A 323 -28.17 -14.50 -20.73
CA HIS A 323 -28.64 -14.98 -19.40
C HIS A 323 -28.44 -16.48 -19.19
N GLY A 324 -28.58 -17.30 -20.24
CA GLY A 324 -28.38 -18.74 -20.22
C GLY A 324 -26.92 -19.22 -20.19
N ASP A 325 -25.91 -18.36 -20.36
CA ASP A 325 -24.49 -18.78 -20.39
C ASP A 325 -23.59 -18.02 -19.38
N VAL A 326 -24.07 -16.91 -18.81
CA VAL A 326 -23.31 -16.02 -17.91
C VAL A 326 -22.74 -16.71 -16.66
N PHE A 327 -23.46 -17.69 -16.10
CA PHE A 327 -23.05 -18.38 -14.88
C PHE A 327 -22.33 -19.71 -15.12
N ARG A 328 -21.91 -19.98 -16.36
CA ARG A 328 -21.11 -21.17 -16.67
C ARG A 328 -19.80 -21.15 -15.89
N PRO A 329 -19.35 -22.28 -15.30
CA PRO A 329 -18.13 -22.30 -14.51
C PRO A 329 -16.91 -21.85 -15.35
N PRO A 330 -16.00 -21.05 -14.78
CA PRO A 330 -14.83 -20.57 -15.49
C PRO A 330 -13.85 -21.70 -15.81
N ARG A 331 -13.07 -21.52 -16.87
CA ARG A 331 -11.87 -22.34 -17.12
C ARG A 331 -10.96 -22.25 -15.90
N TRP A 332 -10.31 -23.34 -15.49
CA TRP A 332 -9.45 -23.36 -14.30
C TRP A 332 -10.09 -22.79 -13.02
N SER A 333 -11.36 -23.16 -12.76
CA SER A 333 -12.15 -22.68 -11.61
C SER A 333 -11.47 -22.83 -10.24
N MET A 334 -10.65 -23.86 -10.05
CA MET A 334 -9.86 -24.06 -8.84
C MET A 334 -8.84 -22.94 -8.62
N LEU A 335 -8.09 -22.56 -9.66
CA LEU A 335 -7.08 -21.52 -9.54
C LEU A 335 -7.73 -20.17 -9.21
N LEU A 336 -8.81 -19.81 -9.91
CA LEU A 336 -9.53 -18.57 -9.64
C LEU A 336 -10.04 -18.51 -8.20
N ALA A 337 -10.66 -19.59 -7.72
CA ALA A 337 -11.15 -19.66 -6.34
C ALA A 337 -10.02 -19.55 -5.30
N VAL A 338 -8.84 -20.12 -5.58
CA VAL A 338 -7.65 -20.00 -4.72
C VAL A 338 -7.14 -18.56 -4.69
N LEU A 339 -6.95 -17.93 -5.86
CA LEU A 339 -6.44 -16.56 -5.97
C LEU A 339 -7.38 -15.53 -5.33
N VAL A 340 -8.69 -15.66 -5.57
CA VAL A 340 -9.72 -14.80 -4.94
C VAL A 340 -9.72 -14.98 -3.42
N GLY A 341 -9.51 -16.21 -2.92
CA GLY A 341 -9.42 -16.47 -1.49
C GLY A 341 -8.20 -15.81 -0.85
N SER A 342 -7.02 -16.00 -1.44
CA SER A 342 -5.79 -15.34 -0.97
C SER A 342 -5.87 -13.82 -1.07
N GLY A 343 -6.49 -13.26 -2.11
CA GLY A 343 -6.69 -11.81 -2.21
C GLY A 343 -7.70 -11.27 -1.20
N ALA A 344 -8.72 -12.05 -0.78
CA ALA A 344 -9.63 -11.65 0.29
C ALA A 344 -8.94 -11.58 1.66
N GLN A 345 -8.00 -12.50 1.91
CA GLN A 345 -7.12 -12.46 3.08
C GLN A 345 -6.23 -11.22 3.06
N LEU A 346 -5.63 -10.88 1.91
CA LEU A 346 -4.82 -9.67 1.76
C LEU A 346 -5.64 -8.39 1.95
N PHE A 347 -6.85 -8.34 1.38
CA PHE A 347 -7.76 -7.21 1.52
C PHE A 347 -8.09 -6.91 2.98
N LEU A 348 -8.42 -7.95 3.75
CA LEU A 348 -8.72 -7.80 5.17
C LEU A 348 -7.53 -7.40 6.00
N MET A 349 -6.39 -8.04 5.77
CA MET A 349 -5.15 -7.69 6.45
C MET A 349 -4.79 -6.22 6.18
N ALA A 350 -4.88 -5.75 4.93
CA ALA A 350 -4.61 -4.35 4.57
C ALA A 350 -5.63 -3.39 5.22
N SER A 351 -6.92 -3.71 5.14
CA SER A 351 -8.00 -2.87 5.68
C SER A 351 -7.90 -2.70 7.20
N VAL A 352 -7.68 -3.78 7.93
CA VAL A 352 -7.57 -3.75 9.40
C VAL A 352 -6.27 -3.10 9.85
N THR A 353 -5.15 -3.37 9.16
CA THR A 353 -3.86 -2.74 9.48
C THR A 353 -3.92 -1.23 9.26
N LEU A 354 -4.49 -0.77 8.14
CA LEU A 354 -4.67 0.66 7.88
C LEU A 354 -5.69 1.29 8.84
N GLY A 355 -6.77 0.58 9.19
CA GLY A 355 -7.73 1.04 10.20
C GLY A 355 -7.07 1.31 11.55
N PHE A 356 -6.23 0.40 12.03
CA PHE A 356 -5.45 0.62 13.25
C PHE A 356 -4.37 1.69 13.12
N ALA A 357 -3.79 1.86 11.93
CA ALA A 357 -2.84 2.95 11.66
C ALA A 357 -3.51 4.32 11.79
N VAL A 358 -4.71 4.49 11.21
CA VAL A 358 -5.46 5.77 11.28
C VAL A 358 -5.95 6.09 12.68
N LEU A 359 -6.31 5.08 13.48
CA LEU A 359 -6.67 5.27 14.90
C LEU A 359 -5.45 5.64 15.78
N GLY A 360 -4.24 5.68 15.22
CA GLY A 360 -3.02 6.05 15.94
C GLY A 360 -2.43 4.92 16.79
N PHE A 361 -2.94 3.69 16.68
CA PHE A 361 -2.42 2.56 17.45
C PHE A 361 -1.08 2.02 16.90
N LEU A 362 -0.73 2.38 15.67
CA LEU A 362 0.55 2.05 15.06
C LEU A 362 1.42 3.30 14.97
N SER A 363 2.01 3.68 16.11
CA SER A 363 2.92 4.83 16.17
C SER A 363 4.32 4.45 15.65
N PRO A 364 5.00 5.34 14.89
CA PRO A 364 6.41 5.20 14.50
C PRO A 364 7.35 4.99 15.68
N SER A 365 6.92 5.38 16.89
CA SER A 365 7.66 5.17 18.13
C SER A 365 7.90 3.70 18.47
N SER A 366 7.04 2.79 18.00
CA SER A 366 7.23 1.34 18.16
C SER A 366 7.75 0.75 16.84
N ARG A 367 9.08 0.63 16.72
CA ARG A 367 9.74 0.03 15.54
C ARG A 367 9.16 -1.35 15.22
N GLY A 368 8.95 -1.61 13.93
CA GLY A 368 8.45 -2.90 13.45
C GLY A 368 7.03 -3.29 13.86
N SER A 369 6.29 -2.41 14.55
CA SER A 369 4.91 -2.68 14.98
C SER A 369 3.98 -2.91 13.79
N LEU A 370 4.07 -2.06 12.77
CA LEU A 370 3.23 -2.15 11.56
C LEU A 370 3.40 -3.50 10.87
N SER A 371 4.64 -3.95 10.60
CA SER A 371 4.86 -5.27 9.98
C SER A 371 4.48 -6.42 10.88
N THR A 372 4.71 -6.32 12.19
CA THR A 372 4.30 -7.36 13.14
C THR A 372 2.78 -7.53 13.12
N VAL A 373 2.04 -6.42 13.18
CA VAL A 373 0.56 -6.41 13.13
C VAL A 373 0.06 -6.91 11.78
N MET A 374 0.70 -6.50 10.68
CA MET A 374 0.40 -6.99 9.35
C MET A 374 0.56 -8.52 9.23
N LEU A 375 1.64 -9.09 9.78
CA LEU A 375 1.89 -10.54 9.81
C LEU A 375 0.87 -11.29 10.67
N VAL A 376 0.56 -10.76 11.86
CA VAL A 376 -0.45 -11.36 12.75
C VAL A 376 -1.81 -11.41 12.07
N PHE A 377 -2.27 -10.30 11.49
CA PHE A 377 -3.55 -10.29 10.77
C PHE A 377 -3.53 -11.15 9.52
N TYR A 378 -2.42 -11.19 8.78
CA TYR A 378 -2.28 -12.10 7.65
C TYR A 378 -2.50 -13.57 8.07
N VAL A 379 -1.90 -14.00 9.17
CA VAL A 379 -2.04 -15.36 9.70
C VAL A 379 -3.46 -15.66 10.19
N LEU A 380 -4.07 -14.72 10.93
CA LEU A 380 -5.44 -14.87 11.44
C LEU A 380 -6.49 -14.93 10.31
N PHE A 381 -6.31 -14.11 9.27
CA PHE A 381 -7.21 -14.11 8.11
C PHE A 381 -6.97 -15.27 7.13
N GLY A 382 -6.06 -16.20 7.44
CA GLY A 382 -5.96 -17.48 6.73
C GLY A 382 -7.29 -18.24 6.71
N SER A 383 -8.08 -18.12 7.78
CA SER A 383 -9.45 -18.65 7.85
C SER A 383 -10.40 -18.05 6.80
N VAL A 384 -10.30 -16.75 6.54
CA VAL A 384 -11.10 -16.09 5.49
C VAL A 384 -10.67 -16.55 4.11
N ALA A 385 -9.37 -16.75 3.88
CA ALA A 385 -8.85 -17.30 2.62
C ALA A 385 -9.48 -18.66 2.30
N GLY A 386 -9.45 -19.57 3.28
CA GLY A 386 -10.03 -20.90 3.16
C GLY A 386 -11.53 -20.86 2.94
N TYR A 387 -12.26 -20.04 3.71
CA TYR A 387 -13.71 -19.89 3.59
C TYR A 387 -14.13 -19.39 2.21
N THR A 388 -13.59 -18.25 1.78
CA THR A 388 -13.93 -17.62 0.50
C THR A 388 -13.59 -18.52 -0.68
N SER A 389 -12.41 -19.12 -0.68
CA SER A 389 -11.99 -20.07 -1.71
C SER A 389 -12.92 -21.29 -1.80
N ALA A 390 -13.27 -21.89 -0.66
CA ALA A 390 -14.20 -23.02 -0.59
C ALA A 390 -15.59 -22.67 -1.13
N ARG A 391 -16.12 -21.48 -0.78
CA ARG A 391 -17.43 -20.99 -1.24
C ARG A 391 -17.48 -20.86 -2.76
N TYR A 392 -16.49 -20.18 -3.36
CA TYR A 392 -16.42 -20.00 -4.81
C TYR A 392 -16.16 -21.32 -5.54
N TYR A 393 -15.27 -22.17 -5.04
CA TYR A 393 -14.99 -23.45 -5.67
C TYR A 393 -16.21 -24.38 -5.66
N LYS A 394 -16.95 -24.44 -4.55
CA LYS A 394 -18.21 -25.19 -4.44
C LYS A 394 -19.29 -24.62 -5.38
N MET A 395 -19.37 -23.29 -5.51
CA MET A 395 -20.29 -22.64 -6.46
C MET A 395 -20.01 -23.07 -7.90
N PHE A 396 -18.73 -23.15 -8.30
CA PHE A 396 -18.34 -23.63 -9.63
C PHE A 396 -18.56 -25.13 -9.87
N GLY A 397 -19.10 -25.88 -8.91
CA GLY A 397 -19.31 -27.33 -9.01
C GLY A 397 -18.06 -28.16 -8.74
N GLY A 398 -17.07 -27.59 -8.04
CA GLY A 398 -15.85 -28.30 -7.66
C GLY A 398 -16.06 -29.29 -6.52
N GLU A 399 -15.70 -30.56 -6.74
CA GLU A 399 -15.83 -31.64 -5.74
C GLU A 399 -14.53 -31.90 -4.95
N LYS A 400 -13.38 -31.55 -5.53
CA LYS A 400 -12.04 -31.85 -4.98
C LYS A 400 -11.65 -30.86 -3.88
N TRP A 401 -12.43 -30.82 -2.79
CA TRP A 401 -12.28 -29.85 -1.71
C TRP A 401 -10.89 -29.89 -1.06
N LYS A 402 -10.35 -31.09 -0.78
CA LYS A 402 -9.01 -31.24 -0.17
C LYS A 402 -7.91 -30.55 -0.99
N ARG A 403 -7.94 -30.73 -2.32
CA ARG A 403 -6.98 -30.09 -3.23
C ARG A 403 -7.15 -28.58 -3.26
N ASN A 404 -8.39 -28.08 -3.20
CA ASN A 404 -8.65 -26.64 -3.11
C ASN A 404 -8.00 -26.05 -1.86
N VAL A 405 -8.26 -26.62 -0.68
CA VAL A 405 -7.73 -26.10 0.59
C VAL A 405 -6.19 -26.12 0.64
N VAL A 406 -5.57 -27.22 0.19
CA VAL A 406 -4.10 -27.31 0.11
C VAL A 406 -3.56 -26.22 -0.81
N LEU A 407 -4.13 -26.02 -1.99
CA LEU A 407 -3.68 -24.94 -2.89
C LEU A 407 -3.89 -23.55 -2.28
N THR A 408 -5.00 -23.29 -1.59
CA THR A 408 -5.24 -22.02 -0.90
C THR A 408 -4.22 -21.75 0.20
N ALA A 409 -3.85 -22.77 0.99
CA ALA A 409 -2.91 -22.63 2.09
C ALA A 409 -1.44 -22.49 1.64
N PHE A 410 -1.08 -23.04 0.47
CA PHE A 410 0.32 -23.16 0.06
C PHE A 410 0.72 -22.34 -1.17
N LEU A 411 -0.18 -22.05 -2.11
CA LEU A 411 0.21 -21.44 -3.39
C LEU A 411 0.80 -20.03 -3.22
N VAL A 412 0.04 -19.11 -2.65
CA VAL A 412 0.47 -17.72 -2.47
C VAL A 412 1.54 -17.58 -1.37
N PRO A 413 1.33 -18.08 -0.13
CA PRO A 413 2.36 -17.98 0.90
C PRO A 413 3.67 -18.68 0.49
N GLY A 414 3.59 -19.84 -0.15
CA GLY A 414 4.77 -20.57 -0.61
C GLY A 414 5.52 -19.88 -1.74
N THR A 415 4.82 -19.19 -2.64
CA THR A 415 5.45 -18.39 -3.69
C THR A 415 6.20 -17.20 -3.08
N VAL A 416 5.55 -16.45 -2.17
CA VAL A 416 6.17 -15.30 -1.48
C VAL A 416 7.36 -15.74 -0.64
N PHE A 417 7.21 -16.81 0.14
CA PHE A 417 8.29 -17.36 0.95
C PHE A 417 9.45 -17.87 0.08
N GLY A 418 9.18 -18.53 -1.04
CA GLY A 418 10.21 -19.00 -1.97
C GLY A 418 11.03 -17.86 -2.59
N ILE A 419 10.37 -16.77 -3.01
CA ILE A 419 11.05 -15.57 -3.51
C ILE A 419 11.88 -14.95 -2.38
N PHE A 420 11.27 -14.72 -1.21
CA PHE A 420 11.94 -14.14 -0.05
C PHE A 420 13.17 -14.96 0.39
N PHE A 421 13.04 -16.29 0.46
CA PHE A 421 14.13 -17.20 0.80
C PHE A 421 15.28 -17.14 -0.21
N THR A 422 14.95 -17.05 -1.51
CA THR A 422 15.94 -16.89 -2.59
C THR A 422 16.68 -15.55 -2.46
N LEU A 423 15.96 -14.45 -2.23
CA LEU A 423 16.54 -13.13 -2.01
C LEU A 423 17.45 -13.09 -0.79
N ASN A 424 17.09 -13.82 0.27
CA ASN A 424 17.91 -13.89 1.48
C ASN A 424 19.29 -14.54 1.22
N PHE A 425 19.42 -15.47 0.28
CA PHE A 425 20.73 -16.01 -0.09
C PHE A 425 21.66 -14.96 -0.69
N PHE A 426 21.11 -14.00 -1.46
CA PHE A 426 21.91 -12.88 -1.98
C PHE A 426 22.37 -11.95 -0.85
N LEU A 427 21.51 -11.70 0.16
CA LEU A 427 21.89 -10.93 1.36
C LEU A 427 23.00 -11.62 2.15
N ILE A 428 22.90 -12.93 2.33
CA ILE A 428 23.94 -13.74 3.01
C ILE A 428 25.24 -13.72 2.20
N GLY A 429 25.17 -13.93 0.87
CA GLY A 429 26.33 -13.90 -0.02
C GLY A 429 27.05 -12.55 -0.03
N ALA A 430 26.29 -11.45 0.07
CA ALA A 430 26.81 -10.09 0.18
C ALA A 430 27.27 -9.72 1.61
N LYS A 431 27.19 -10.64 2.59
CA LYS A 431 27.50 -10.39 4.02
C LYS A 431 26.75 -9.18 4.59
N SER A 432 25.53 -8.93 4.10
CA SER A 432 24.69 -7.82 4.56
C SER A 432 24.06 -8.11 5.92
N SER A 433 23.93 -7.08 6.76
CA SER A 433 23.20 -7.18 8.05
C SER A 433 21.69 -7.33 7.86
N GLY A 434 21.18 -7.01 6.67
CA GLY A 434 19.79 -7.18 6.28
C GLY A 434 19.38 -8.64 6.10
N ALA A 435 20.35 -9.57 6.07
CA ALA A 435 20.06 -11.00 6.03
C ALA A 435 19.21 -11.41 7.23
N VAL A 436 18.08 -12.05 6.94
CA VAL A 436 17.19 -12.56 7.97
C VAL A 436 17.79 -13.85 8.53
N PRO A 437 17.99 -13.92 9.87
CA PRO A 437 18.62 -15.06 10.49
C PRO A 437 17.75 -16.31 10.38
N PHE A 438 18.39 -17.47 10.38
CA PHE A 438 17.72 -18.76 10.23
C PHE A 438 16.60 -18.98 11.26
N GLY A 439 16.80 -18.53 12.51
CA GLY A 439 15.78 -18.62 13.56
C GLY A 439 14.48 -17.89 13.21
N THR A 440 14.57 -16.70 12.62
CA THR A 440 13.40 -15.93 12.18
C THR A 440 12.73 -16.58 10.97
N MET A 441 13.50 -17.11 10.03
CA MET A 441 12.94 -17.87 8.91
C MET A 441 12.17 -19.11 9.38
N PHE A 442 12.74 -19.84 10.35
CA PHE A 442 12.06 -20.96 10.98
C PHE A 442 10.80 -20.53 11.73
N ALA A 443 10.83 -19.41 12.46
CA ALA A 443 9.66 -18.88 13.15
C ALA A 443 8.53 -18.50 12.18
N LEU A 444 8.84 -17.86 11.04
CA LEU A 444 7.86 -17.56 10.00
C LEU A 444 7.28 -18.83 9.37
N MET A 445 8.12 -19.82 9.11
CA MET A 445 7.69 -21.13 8.62
C MET A 445 6.78 -21.81 9.66
N ALA A 446 7.16 -21.85 10.93
CA ALA A 446 6.34 -22.42 12.00
C ALA A 446 4.99 -21.69 12.11
N MET A 447 4.97 -20.36 12.07
CA MET A 447 3.73 -19.57 12.10
C MET A 447 2.83 -19.87 10.89
N TRP A 448 3.41 -20.06 9.70
CA TRP A 448 2.68 -20.45 8.50
C TRP A 448 2.09 -21.86 8.59
N PHE A 449 2.89 -22.87 8.94
CA PHE A 449 2.47 -24.27 8.96
C PHE A 449 1.62 -24.65 10.19
N LEU A 450 1.88 -24.05 11.36
CA LEU A 450 1.22 -24.40 12.62
C LEU A 450 -0.02 -23.56 12.91
N VAL A 451 -0.13 -22.36 12.34
CA VAL A 451 -1.26 -21.45 12.60
C VAL A 451 -2.03 -21.15 11.33
N SER A 452 -1.41 -20.52 10.34
CA SER A 452 -2.11 -20.03 9.13
C SER A 452 -2.73 -21.16 8.30
N ALA A 453 -1.97 -22.22 8.03
CA ALA A 453 -2.45 -23.35 7.25
C ALA A 453 -3.65 -24.05 7.96
N PRO A 454 -3.57 -24.47 9.24
CA PRO A 454 -4.72 -25.02 9.96
C PRO A 454 -5.94 -24.08 9.99
N LEU A 455 -5.75 -22.78 10.20
CA LEU A 455 -6.85 -21.81 10.13
C LEU A 455 -7.51 -21.79 8.75
N CYS A 456 -6.74 -21.88 7.67
CA CYS A 456 -7.25 -22.01 6.32
C CYS A 456 -8.09 -23.29 6.14
N PHE A 457 -7.66 -24.43 6.71
CA PHE A 457 -8.47 -25.66 6.73
C PHE A 457 -9.79 -25.48 7.48
N VAL A 458 -9.77 -24.83 8.66
CA VAL A 458 -10.97 -24.53 9.45
C VAL A 458 -11.94 -23.66 8.64
N GLY A 459 -11.44 -22.58 8.05
CA GLY A 459 -12.23 -21.69 7.21
C GLY A 459 -12.87 -22.41 6.02
N ALA A 460 -12.09 -23.23 5.32
CA ALA A 460 -12.59 -24.01 4.20
C ALA A 460 -13.62 -25.06 4.61
N TYR A 461 -13.44 -25.72 5.77
CA TYR A 461 -14.43 -26.65 6.32
C TYR A 461 -15.80 -25.98 6.51
N PHE A 462 -15.83 -24.79 7.12
CA PHE A 462 -17.07 -24.02 7.26
C PHE A 462 -17.61 -23.55 5.90
N GLY A 463 -16.75 -23.19 4.96
CA GLY A 463 -17.12 -22.78 3.60
C GLY A 463 -17.83 -23.91 2.82
N PHE A 464 -17.30 -25.14 2.88
CA PHE A 464 -17.91 -26.31 2.24
C PHE A 464 -19.17 -26.81 2.95
N LYS A 465 -19.32 -26.57 4.26
CA LYS A 465 -20.53 -26.94 5.01
C LYS A 465 -21.74 -26.10 4.62
N LYS A 466 -21.54 -24.84 4.23
CA LYS A 466 -22.62 -23.96 3.75
C LYS A 466 -23.22 -24.48 2.43
N PRO A 467 -24.53 -24.30 2.18
CA PRO A 467 -25.19 -24.74 0.95
C PRO A 467 -24.57 -24.08 -0.28
N LYS A 468 -24.56 -24.78 -1.42
CA LYS A 468 -24.00 -24.25 -2.67
C LYS A 468 -24.67 -22.91 -2.98
N LEU A 469 -23.88 -21.92 -3.38
CA LEU A 469 -24.45 -20.65 -3.79
C LEU A 469 -25.19 -20.84 -5.12
N GLU A 470 -26.48 -20.56 -5.14
CA GLU A 470 -27.31 -20.73 -6.33
C GLU A 470 -27.21 -19.50 -7.24
N HIS A 471 -27.22 -19.76 -8.55
CA HIS A 471 -27.24 -18.74 -9.58
C HIS A 471 -28.68 -18.30 -9.83
N PRO A 472 -28.94 -17.00 -10.08
CA PRO A 472 -30.30 -16.50 -10.29
C PRO A 472 -30.95 -17.08 -11.56
N VAL A 473 -30.13 -17.55 -12.52
CA VAL A 473 -30.59 -18.05 -13.81
C VAL A 473 -29.94 -19.41 -14.07
N ARG A 474 -30.70 -20.33 -14.67
CA ARG A 474 -30.19 -21.65 -15.10
C ARG A 474 -29.35 -21.52 -16.36
N THR A 475 -28.27 -22.29 -16.43
CA THR A 475 -27.40 -22.33 -17.60
C THR A 475 -27.90 -23.31 -18.66
N ASN A 476 -27.81 -22.92 -19.94
CA ASN A 476 -28.10 -23.76 -21.08
C ASN A 476 -27.03 -24.86 -21.25
N GLN A 477 -27.43 -26.01 -21.80
CA GLN A 477 -26.51 -27.13 -22.00
C GLN A 477 -25.45 -26.81 -23.08
N ILE A 478 -25.91 -26.24 -24.20
CA ILE A 478 -25.05 -25.91 -25.34
C ILE A 478 -24.60 -24.45 -25.20
N PRO A 479 -23.27 -24.17 -25.21
CA PRO A 479 -22.78 -22.80 -25.15
C PRO A 479 -23.08 -22.05 -26.44
N ARG A 480 -23.61 -20.83 -26.32
CA ARG A 480 -23.79 -19.93 -27.47
C ARG A 480 -22.45 -19.52 -28.09
N GLN A 481 -22.44 -19.33 -29.42
CA GLN A 481 -21.28 -18.77 -30.12
C GLN A 481 -21.13 -17.27 -29.79
N ILE A 482 -19.90 -16.84 -29.53
CA ILE A 482 -19.59 -15.46 -29.15
C ILE A 482 -19.27 -14.69 -30.44
N PRO A 483 -19.94 -13.55 -30.71
CA PRO A 483 -19.67 -12.75 -31.90
C PRO A 483 -18.27 -12.12 -31.84
N GLU A 484 -17.76 -11.72 -33.01
CA GLU A 484 -16.46 -11.05 -33.10
C GLU A 484 -16.47 -9.73 -32.33
N GLN A 485 -15.47 -9.56 -31.46
CA GLN A 485 -15.37 -8.42 -30.57
C GLN A 485 -14.56 -7.30 -31.23
N PRO A 486 -14.96 -6.02 -31.06
CA PRO A 486 -14.14 -4.90 -31.50
C PRO A 486 -12.80 -4.92 -30.76
N PHE A 487 -11.76 -4.35 -31.37
CA PHE A 487 -10.38 -4.45 -30.87
C PHE A 487 -10.23 -4.10 -29.39
N TYR A 488 -10.85 -3.02 -28.92
CA TYR A 488 -10.76 -2.55 -27.54
C TYR A 488 -11.46 -3.47 -26.52
N LEU A 489 -12.42 -4.30 -26.93
CA LEU A 489 -13.10 -5.30 -26.08
C LEU A 489 -12.48 -6.70 -26.17
N ARG A 490 -11.46 -6.89 -27.01
CA ARG A 490 -10.67 -8.13 -26.99
C ARG A 490 -9.99 -8.29 -25.62
N ALA A 491 -9.68 -9.52 -25.26
CA ALA A 491 -9.25 -9.87 -23.91
C ALA A 491 -8.04 -9.03 -23.42
N ILE A 492 -6.95 -8.97 -24.18
CA ILE A 492 -5.73 -8.28 -23.74
C ILE A 492 -5.91 -6.75 -23.70
N PRO A 493 -6.40 -6.07 -24.76
CA PRO A 493 -6.55 -4.62 -24.74
C PRO A 493 -7.50 -4.12 -23.64
N SER A 494 -8.63 -4.81 -23.42
CA SER A 494 -9.59 -4.43 -22.37
C SER A 494 -9.02 -4.59 -20.96
N ILE A 495 -8.25 -5.65 -20.70
CA ILE A 495 -7.57 -5.88 -19.42
C ILE A 495 -6.55 -4.77 -19.14
N LEU A 496 -5.70 -4.43 -20.11
CA LEU A 496 -4.69 -3.39 -19.93
C LEU A 496 -5.33 -2.02 -19.75
N MET A 497 -6.31 -1.67 -20.59
CA MET A 497 -7.02 -0.38 -20.50
C MET A 497 -7.70 -0.17 -19.14
N GLY A 498 -8.31 -1.22 -18.58
CA GLY A 498 -8.93 -1.14 -17.25
C GLY A 498 -7.94 -0.98 -16.11
N GLY A 499 -6.70 -1.46 -16.25
CA GLY A 499 -5.67 -1.34 -15.21
C GLY A 499 -5.10 0.08 -15.05
N ILE A 500 -5.22 0.93 -16.08
CA ILE A 500 -4.64 2.29 -16.09
C ILE A 500 -5.31 3.19 -15.03
N LEU A 501 -6.63 3.11 -14.91
CA LEU A 501 -7.40 4.00 -14.02
C LEU A 501 -7.10 3.76 -12.52
N PRO A 502 -7.13 2.52 -12.00
CA PRO A 502 -6.72 2.27 -10.62
C PRO A 502 -5.24 2.63 -10.36
N PHE A 503 -4.35 2.45 -11.34
CA PHE A 503 -2.96 2.88 -11.22
C PHE A 503 -2.84 4.41 -11.11
N GLY A 504 -3.55 5.15 -11.96
CA GLY A 504 -3.57 6.62 -11.93
C GLY A 504 -4.05 7.17 -10.59
N ALA A 505 -5.03 6.52 -9.97
CA ALA A 505 -5.58 6.93 -8.66
C ALA A 505 -4.58 6.77 -7.48
N ILE A 506 -3.56 5.92 -7.61
CA ILE A 506 -2.58 5.68 -6.53
C ILE A 506 -1.18 6.18 -6.86
N PHE A 507 -0.95 6.68 -8.07
CA PHE A 507 0.38 6.95 -8.62
C PHE A 507 1.25 7.87 -7.73
N ILE A 508 0.68 8.95 -7.22
CA ILE A 508 1.42 9.91 -6.39
C ILE A 508 1.76 9.31 -5.02
N GLU A 509 0.82 8.62 -4.37
CA GLU A 509 1.12 7.95 -3.10
C GLU A 509 2.12 6.82 -3.28
N LEU A 510 2.07 6.10 -4.40
CA LEU A 510 3.06 5.09 -4.74
C LEU A 510 4.48 5.69 -4.83
N TYR A 511 4.64 6.90 -5.36
CA TYR A 511 5.93 7.60 -5.37
C TYR A 511 6.45 7.82 -3.94
N PHE A 512 5.61 8.30 -3.03
CA PHE A 512 6.00 8.54 -1.64
C PHE A 512 6.30 7.23 -0.89
N ILE A 513 5.53 6.18 -1.11
CA ILE A 513 5.78 4.84 -0.55
C ILE A 513 7.13 4.30 -1.05
N MET A 514 7.39 4.37 -2.35
CA MET A 514 8.67 3.94 -2.91
C MET A 514 9.83 4.77 -2.36
N SER A 515 9.65 6.09 -2.23
CA SER A 515 10.67 6.95 -1.64
C SER A 515 10.93 6.61 -0.16
N SER A 516 9.90 6.22 0.59
CA SER A 516 10.04 5.85 2.00
C SER A 516 10.79 4.53 2.17
N ILE A 517 10.45 3.52 1.38
CA ILE A 517 11.04 2.18 1.45
C ILE A 517 12.52 2.20 1.04
N TRP A 518 12.89 2.97 0.01
CA TRP A 518 14.25 2.92 -0.56
C TRP A 518 15.19 4.03 -0.05
N PHE A 519 14.68 5.20 0.36
CA PHE A 519 15.51 6.30 0.88
C PHE A 519 15.44 6.46 2.41
N ASN A 520 14.88 5.48 3.13
CA ASN A 520 14.74 5.48 4.61
C ASN A 520 14.07 6.74 5.19
N ARG A 521 13.21 7.40 4.41
CA ARG A 521 12.38 8.50 4.90
C ARG A 521 11.16 7.94 5.62
N ILE A 522 10.83 8.44 6.79
CA ILE A 522 9.63 7.99 7.51
C ILE A 522 8.40 8.53 6.78
N TYR A 523 7.59 7.64 6.22
CA TYR A 523 6.25 7.99 5.74
C TYR A 523 5.26 7.80 6.89
N TYR A 524 4.74 8.91 7.43
CA TYR A 524 3.82 8.91 8.56
C TYR A 524 2.39 9.35 8.19
N VAL A 525 2.10 9.44 6.91
CA VAL A 525 0.85 10.02 6.42
C VAL A 525 -0.25 8.94 6.29
N PHE A 526 -0.46 8.17 7.36
CA PHE A 526 -1.38 7.01 7.37
C PHE A 526 -2.84 7.38 7.05
N GLY A 527 -3.29 8.57 7.44
CA GLY A 527 -4.62 9.09 7.11
C GLY A 527 -4.85 9.20 5.61
N PHE A 528 -3.89 9.77 4.86
CA PHE A 528 -3.99 9.87 3.41
C PHE A 528 -3.88 8.50 2.75
N LEU A 529 -2.98 7.64 3.24
CA LEU A 529 -2.85 6.27 2.73
C LEU A 529 -4.15 5.47 2.85
N PHE A 530 -4.88 5.63 3.95
CA PHE A 530 -6.20 5.00 4.14
C PHE A 530 -7.25 5.56 3.16
N LEU A 531 -7.31 6.88 2.96
CA LEU A 531 -8.23 7.48 1.99
C LEU A 531 -7.92 7.02 0.55
N VAL A 532 -6.64 6.97 0.17
CA VAL A 532 -6.23 6.46 -1.13
C VAL A 532 -6.53 4.97 -1.28
N PHE A 533 -6.41 4.19 -0.20
CA PHE A 533 -6.84 2.79 -0.21
C PHE A 533 -8.35 2.64 -0.46
N LEU A 534 -9.19 3.48 0.16
CA LEU A 534 -10.64 3.48 -0.13
C LEU A 534 -10.93 3.85 -1.58
N ILE A 535 -10.27 4.88 -2.10
CA ILE A 535 -10.37 5.30 -3.51
C ILE A 535 -9.93 4.16 -4.45
N LEU A 536 -8.85 3.44 -4.12
CA LEU A 536 -8.40 2.28 -4.88
C LEU A 536 -9.48 1.19 -4.92
N VAL A 537 -10.13 0.90 -3.79
CA VAL A 537 -11.21 -0.10 -3.71
C VAL A 537 -12.39 0.29 -4.61
N LEU A 538 -12.79 1.56 -4.58
CA LEU A 538 -13.89 2.08 -5.40
C LEU A 538 -13.54 2.06 -6.89
N THR A 539 -12.39 2.61 -7.27
CA THR A 539 -11.92 2.63 -8.67
C THR A 539 -11.76 1.22 -9.25
N CYS A 540 -11.17 0.27 -8.51
CA CYS A 540 -11.06 -1.12 -8.94
C CYS A 540 -12.45 -1.75 -9.15
N SER A 541 -13.41 -1.45 -8.26
CA SER A 541 -14.77 -1.98 -8.34
C SER A 541 -15.51 -1.43 -9.57
N GLU A 542 -15.51 -0.11 -9.76
CA GLU A 542 -16.22 0.58 -10.83
C GLU A 542 -15.68 0.25 -12.22
N VAL A 543 -14.36 0.31 -12.40
CA VAL A 543 -13.74 0.01 -13.70
C VAL A 543 -13.99 -1.44 -14.10
N THR A 544 -13.94 -2.36 -13.13
CA THR A 544 -14.23 -3.77 -13.41
C THR A 544 -15.70 -3.96 -13.77
N ILE A 545 -16.65 -3.34 -13.04
CA ILE A 545 -18.09 -3.40 -13.35
C ILE A 545 -18.36 -2.82 -14.74
N LEU A 546 -17.76 -1.68 -15.08
CA LEU A 546 -17.92 -1.03 -16.37
C LEU A 546 -17.45 -1.93 -17.53
N MET A 547 -16.23 -2.47 -17.44
CA MET A 547 -15.69 -3.37 -18.46
C MET A 547 -16.51 -4.67 -18.55
N CYS A 548 -16.90 -5.23 -17.41
CA CYS A 548 -17.78 -6.39 -17.28
C CYS A 548 -19.12 -6.14 -18.00
N TYR A 549 -19.73 -4.96 -17.81
CA TYR A 549 -20.96 -4.58 -18.51
C TYR A 549 -20.78 -4.44 -20.03
N PHE A 550 -19.70 -3.78 -20.49
CA PHE A 550 -19.44 -3.67 -21.93
C PHE A 550 -19.21 -5.03 -22.61
N HIS A 551 -18.53 -5.95 -21.94
CA HIS A 551 -18.37 -7.33 -22.44
C HIS A 551 -19.68 -8.09 -22.51
N LEU A 552 -20.57 -7.92 -21.54
CA LEU A 552 -21.89 -8.53 -21.58
C LEU A 552 -22.76 -7.92 -22.68
N CYS A 553 -22.69 -6.60 -22.88
CA CYS A 553 -23.39 -5.91 -23.97
C CYS A 553 -22.92 -6.38 -25.36
N SER A 554 -21.66 -6.78 -25.48
CA SER A 554 -21.10 -7.37 -26.71
C SER A 554 -21.25 -8.89 -26.77
N GLU A 555 -22.14 -9.47 -25.97
CA GLU A 555 -22.48 -10.90 -25.93
C GLU A 555 -21.32 -11.85 -25.54
N ASP A 556 -20.23 -11.35 -24.93
CA ASP A 556 -19.17 -12.19 -24.37
C ASP A 556 -19.44 -12.49 -22.89
N TYR A 557 -19.95 -13.69 -22.60
CA TYR A 557 -20.25 -14.15 -21.25
C TYR A 557 -19.03 -14.61 -20.43
N ARG A 558 -17.80 -14.58 -20.98
CA ARG A 558 -16.58 -15.08 -20.30
C ARG A 558 -15.96 -14.04 -19.37
N TRP A 559 -16.75 -13.51 -18.46
CA TRP A 559 -16.38 -12.37 -17.62
C TRP A 559 -15.53 -12.75 -16.39
N TRP A 560 -15.58 -14.00 -15.90
CA TRP A 560 -14.93 -14.41 -14.63
C TRP A 560 -13.45 -14.04 -14.49
N TRP A 561 -12.61 -14.49 -15.43
CA TRP A 561 -11.18 -14.17 -15.43
C TRP A 561 -10.91 -12.75 -15.89
N ARG A 562 -11.72 -12.22 -16.81
CA ARG A 562 -11.60 -10.83 -17.25
C ARG A 562 -11.78 -9.88 -16.07
N ALA A 563 -12.78 -10.09 -15.23
CA ALA A 563 -13.04 -9.27 -14.06
C ALA A 563 -11.85 -9.26 -13.07
N PHE A 564 -11.27 -10.44 -12.80
CA PHE A 564 -10.10 -10.54 -11.94
C PHE A 564 -8.86 -9.87 -12.57
N LEU A 565 -8.65 -10.05 -13.87
CA LEU A 565 -7.47 -9.53 -14.56
C LEU A 565 -7.55 -8.04 -14.85
N THR A 566 -8.73 -7.47 -15.14
CA THR A 566 -8.91 -6.05 -15.48
C THR A 566 -8.45 -5.13 -14.36
N SER A 567 -8.88 -5.40 -13.13
CA SER A 567 -8.41 -4.65 -11.94
C SER A 567 -7.02 -5.10 -11.51
N GLY A 568 -6.70 -6.38 -11.63
CA GLY A 568 -5.35 -6.92 -11.36
C GLY A 568 -4.26 -6.28 -12.21
N ALA A 569 -4.56 -5.92 -13.47
CA ALA A 569 -3.60 -5.33 -14.41
C ALA A 569 -2.96 -4.03 -13.91
N SER A 570 -3.57 -3.33 -12.94
CA SER A 570 -2.95 -2.18 -12.27
C SER A 570 -1.58 -2.52 -11.66
N ALA A 571 -1.38 -3.76 -11.20
CA ALA A 571 -0.11 -4.25 -10.67
C ALA A 571 1.03 -4.28 -11.71
N LEU A 572 0.71 -4.53 -12.98
CA LEU A 572 1.70 -4.46 -14.05
C LEU A 572 2.23 -3.03 -14.17
N TYR A 573 1.35 -2.03 -14.11
CA TYR A 573 1.75 -0.62 -14.12
C TYR A 573 2.56 -0.24 -12.89
N VAL A 574 2.23 -0.76 -11.70
CA VAL A 574 3.05 -0.61 -10.49
C VAL A 574 4.46 -1.19 -10.70
N PHE A 575 4.58 -2.37 -11.30
CA PHE A 575 5.87 -2.99 -11.58
C PHE A 575 6.69 -2.20 -12.61
N LEU A 576 6.07 -1.78 -13.71
CA LEU A 576 6.69 -0.93 -14.73
C LEU A 576 7.14 0.41 -14.16
N TYR A 577 6.32 1.01 -13.29
CA TYR A 577 6.71 2.21 -12.57
C TYR A 577 7.91 1.96 -11.65
N GLY A 578 7.97 0.81 -10.96
CA GLY A 578 9.16 0.40 -10.20
C GLY A 578 10.41 0.28 -11.07
N VAL A 579 10.29 -0.20 -12.31
CA VAL A 579 11.42 -0.23 -13.28
C VAL A 579 11.83 1.19 -13.68
N LEU A 580 10.87 2.07 -13.97
CA LEU A 580 11.16 3.47 -14.30
C LEU A 580 11.81 4.20 -13.12
N TYR A 581 11.34 3.95 -11.90
CA TYR A 581 11.90 4.49 -10.67
C TYR A 581 13.35 4.06 -10.49
N TYR A 582 13.66 2.77 -10.74
CA TYR A 582 15.03 2.27 -10.75
C TYR A 582 15.92 3.03 -11.74
N CYS A 583 15.49 3.17 -12.99
CA CYS A 583 16.32 3.79 -14.03
C CYS A 583 16.49 5.31 -13.89
N THR A 584 15.58 6.00 -13.20
CA THR A 584 15.56 7.47 -13.18
C THR A 584 15.89 8.09 -11.83
N ARG A 585 15.74 7.34 -10.73
CA ARG A 585 15.89 7.87 -9.37
C ARG A 585 16.93 7.13 -8.53
N LEU A 586 17.22 5.87 -8.85
CA LEU A 586 18.14 5.04 -8.06
C LEU A 586 19.47 4.93 -8.79
N GLU A 587 20.55 5.33 -8.13
CA GLU A 587 21.93 5.18 -8.63
C GLU A 587 22.56 3.88 -8.11
N ILE A 588 21.85 2.76 -8.23
CA ILE A 588 22.33 1.46 -7.77
C ILE A 588 23.31 0.89 -8.80
N ASN A 589 24.57 0.76 -8.40
CA ASN A 589 25.64 0.21 -9.24
C ASN A 589 25.91 -1.29 -8.98
N ASP A 590 25.38 -1.85 -7.89
CA ASP A 590 25.70 -3.21 -7.44
C ASP A 590 24.67 -4.25 -7.89
N VAL A 591 25.15 -5.34 -8.47
CA VAL A 591 24.30 -6.45 -8.96
C VAL A 591 23.41 -7.06 -7.86
N PRO A 592 23.90 -7.35 -6.62
CA PRO A 592 23.04 -7.90 -5.57
C PRO A 592 21.91 -6.93 -5.18
N SER A 593 22.20 -5.63 -5.10
CA SER A 593 21.20 -4.59 -4.81
C SER A 593 20.13 -4.52 -5.90
N THR A 594 20.51 -4.65 -7.18
CA THR A 594 19.57 -4.72 -8.31
C THR A 594 18.62 -5.93 -8.19
N ILE A 595 19.15 -7.12 -7.90
CA ILE A 595 18.33 -8.34 -7.74
C ILE A 595 17.37 -8.20 -6.56
N LEU A 596 17.83 -7.66 -5.43
CA LEU A 596 17.00 -7.42 -4.26
C LEU A 596 15.87 -6.42 -4.56
N TYR A 597 16.20 -5.31 -5.21
CA TYR A 597 15.22 -4.31 -5.61
C TYR A 597 14.10 -4.89 -6.47
N PHE A 598 14.46 -5.58 -7.57
CA PHE A 598 13.46 -6.17 -8.46
C PHE A 598 12.69 -7.31 -7.81
N GLY A 599 13.35 -8.11 -6.96
CA GLY A 599 12.70 -9.20 -6.22
C GLY A 599 11.64 -8.71 -5.23
N TYR A 600 11.95 -7.68 -4.44
CA TYR A 600 10.99 -7.07 -3.53
C TYR A 600 9.87 -6.34 -4.28
N THR A 601 10.21 -5.57 -5.32
CA THR A 601 9.23 -4.88 -6.17
C THR A 601 8.27 -5.85 -6.86
N PHE A 602 8.80 -6.98 -7.36
CA PHE A 602 7.98 -8.05 -7.94
C PHE A 602 7.03 -8.66 -6.90
N THR A 603 7.51 -8.91 -5.69
CA THR A 603 6.68 -9.44 -4.60
C THR A 603 5.56 -8.47 -4.23
N MET A 604 5.86 -7.17 -4.11
CA MET A 604 4.84 -6.14 -3.86
C MET A 604 3.81 -6.08 -4.97
N SER A 605 4.24 -6.08 -6.24
CA SER A 605 3.34 -6.10 -7.39
C SER A 605 2.47 -7.36 -7.43
N LEU A 606 3.02 -8.54 -7.13
CA LEU A 606 2.27 -9.80 -7.08
C LEU A 606 1.16 -9.76 -6.01
N LEU A 607 1.46 -9.27 -4.81
CA LEU A 607 0.46 -9.12 -3.75
C LEU A 607 -0.59 -8.08 -4.11
N PHE A 608 -0.18 -6.97 -4.73
CA PHE A 608 -1.08 -5.94 -5.22
C PHE A 608 -2.03 -6.47 -6.31
N PHE A 609 -1.54 -7.31 -7.23
CA PHE A 609 -2.34 -7.98 -8.27
C PHE A 609 -3.46 -8.85 -7.66
N LEU A 610 -3.15 -9.63 -6.62
CA LEU A 610 -4.12 -10.48 -5.94
C LEU A 610 -5.18 -9.65 -5.19
N LEU A 611 -4.74 -8.57 -4.55
CA LEU A 611 -5.60 -7.63 -3.83
C LEU A 611 -6.60 -6.96 -4.78
N THR A 612 -6.11 -6.24 -5.80
CA THR A 612 -6.95 -5.48 -6.74
C THR A 612 -7.82 -6.41 -7.58
N GLY A 613 -7.27 -7.53 -8.05
CA GLY A 613 -8.02 -8.52 -8.81
C GLY A 613 -9.19 -9.13 -8.02
N THR A 614 -9.01 -9.34 -6.72
CA THR A 614 -10.10 -9.84 -5.84
C THR A 614 -11.17 -8.79 -5.61
N ILE A 615 -10.79 -7.52 -5.42
CA ILE A 615 -11.75 -6.41 -5.29
C ILE A 615 -12.61 -6.33 -6.56
N GLY A 616 -12.01 -6.27 -7.74
CA GLY A 616 -12.76 -6.19 -9.00
C GLY A 616 -13.62 -7.44 -9.27
N PHE A 617 -13.09 -8.63 -9.01
CA PHE A 617 -13.84 -9.88 -9.18
C PHE A 617 -15.09 -9.93 -8.29
N THR A 618 -14.94 -9.61 -7.00
CA THR A 618 -16.05 -9.66 -6.04
C THR A 618 -17.12 -8.60 -6.36
N ALA A 619 -16.70 -7.41 -6.81
CA ALA A 619 -17.60 -6.35 -7.27
C ALA A 619 -18.40 -6.76 -8.53
N CYS A 620 -17.74 -7.19 -9.61
CA CYS A 620 -18.43 -7.64 -10.84
C CYS A 620 -19.27 -8.90 -10.56
N PHE A 621 -18.86 -9.81 -9.67
CA PHE A 621 -19.70 -10.95 -9.28
C PHE A 621 -21.01 -10.52 -8.59
N LYS A 622 -20.96 -9.56 -7.64
CA LYS A 622 -22.17 -9.01 -7.02
C LYS A 622 -23.06 -8.30 -8.05
N PHE A 623 -22.45 -7.49 -8.91
CA PHE A 623 -23.14 -6.78 -9.99
C PHE A 623 -23.87 -7.75 -10.95
N VAL A 624 -23.17 -8.74 -11.49
CA VAL A 624 -23.73 -9.75 -12.40
C VAL A 624 -24.90 -10.49 -11.72
N ARG A 625 -24.74 -10.94 -10.47
CA ARG A 625 -25.85 -11.57 -9.75
C ARG A 625 -27.05 -10.64 -9.56
N LYS A 626 -26.83 -9.34 -9.32
CA LYS A 626 -27.90 -8.36 -9.15
C LYS A 626 -28.66 -8.12 -10.47
N ILE A 627 -27.96 -7.88 -11.58
CA ILE A 627 -28.61 -7.58 -12.87
C ILE A 627 -29.35 -8.78 -13.47
N TYR A 628 -28.85 -10.01 -13.28
CA TYR A 628 -29.54 -11.22 -13.76
C TYR A 628 -30.58 -11.73 -12.76
N GLY A 629 -30.46 -11.39 -11.48
CA GLY A 629 -31.50 -11.64 -10.47
C GLY A 629 -32.73 -10.74 -10.63
N SER A 630 -32.58 -9.57 -11.25
CA SER A 630 -33.73 -8.71 -11.59
C SER A 630 -34.46 -9.13 -12.86
N ILE A 631 -33.90 -10.04 -13.66
CA ILE A 631 -34.62 -10.59 -14.81
C ILE A 631 -35.69 -11.53 -14.28
N LYS A 632 -36.97 -11.13 -14.34
CA LYS A 632 -38.10 -12.06 -14.20
C LYS A 632 -38.11 -12.99 -15.40
N VAL A 633 -37.27 -14.01 -15.38
CA VAL A 633 -37.48 -15.18 -16.24
C VAL A 633 -38.77 -15.80 -15.73
N ARG A 634 -39.75 -15.99 -16.61
CA ARG A 634 -41.07 -16.58 -16.30
C ARG A 634 -40.85 -17.97 -15.70
N SER A 635 -40.63 -18.04 -14.39
CA SER A 635 -40.60 -19.29 -13.64
C SER A 635 -42.04 -19.75 -13.52
N VAL A 636 -42.33 -20.89 -14.14
CA VAL A 636 -43.53 -21.69 -13.94
C VAL A 636 -43.81 -21.81 -12.42
N PRO A 637 -45.07 -21.68 -11.95
CA PRO A 637 -45.38 -21.64 -10.53
C PRO A 637 -44.97 -22.94 -9.85
N GLY A 638 -44.07 -22.84 -8.88
CA GLY A 638 -43.55 -23.98 -8.14
C GLY A 638 -42.73 -23.56 -6.93
N HIS A 639 -43.43 -23.38 -5.81
CA HIS A 639 -42.97 -23.28 -4.43
C HIS A 639 -42.54 -21.91 -3.90
N HIS A 640 -43.51 -21.28 -3.24
CA HIS A 640 -43.29 -20.37 -2.13
C HIS A 640 -42.53 -21.06 -1.00
N GLY A 641 -41.48 -20.41 -0.54
CA GLY A 641 -40.70 -20.81 0.60
C GLY A 641 -39.57 -19.81 0.81
N ASP A 642 -39.91 -18.53 1.01
CA ASP A 642 -38.98 -17.56 1.56
C ASP A 642 -38.87 -17.80 3.08
N PRO A 643 -37.65 -17.98 3.59
CA PRO A 643 -37.33 -17.48 4.91
C PRO A 643 -36.17 -16.49 4.84
N GLY A 644 -36.41 -15.30 5.41
CA GLY A 644 -35.36 -14.53 6.09
C GLY A 644 -34.29 -13.91 5.20
N LEU A 645 -34.64 -12.74 4.66
CA LEU A 645 -33.69 -11.70 4.28
C LEU A 645 -32.87 -11.29 5.53
N PHE A 646 -31.56 -11.18 5.37
CA PHE A 646 -30.55 -10.77 6.38
C PHE A 646 -30.42 -11.65 7.62
N ASP A 647 -29.54 -12.65 7.55
CA ASP A 647 -28.76 -13.06 8.71
C ASP A 647 -27.45 -13.77 8.32
N GLY A 648 -26.31 -13.22 8.77
CA GLY A 648 -25.02 -13.91 8.77
C GLY A 648 -23.88 -13.33 7.93
N LEU A 649 -23.85 -12.02 7.67
CA LEU A 649 -22.66 -11.29 7.16
C LEU A 649 -22.28 -10.08 8.04
N GLY A 650 -22.65 -10.13 9.33
CA GLY A 650 -22.27 -9.15 10.34
C GLY A 650 -20.80 -9.24 10.70
N LEU A 651 -19.97 -8.58 9.90
CA LEU A 651 -18.63 -8.05 10.19
C LEU A 651 -18.05 -7.29 8.98
N PHE A 652 -18.72 -7.29 7.82
CA PHE A 652 -18.24 -6.69 6.57
C PHE A 652 -19.12 -5.58 5.98
N GLU A 653 -20.30 -5.30 6.56
CA GLU A 653 -21.24 -4.32 6.00
C GLU A 653 -21.09 -2.90 6.56
N GLY A 654 -20.38 -2.71 7.69
CA GLY A 654 -20.28 -1.40 8.34
C GLY A 654 -19.34 -0.37 7.71
N LEU A 655 -18.53 -0.74 6.71
CA LEU A 655 -17.48 0.14 6.17
C LEU A 655 -17.77 0.70 4.77
N LEU A 656 -18.93 0.39 4.18
CA LEU A 656 -19.27 0.82 2.81
C LEU A 656 -20.63 1.51 2.66
N THR A 657 -21.34 1.85 3.74
CA THR A 657 -22.61 2.58 3.65
C THR A 657 -22.73 3.63 4.74
N GLY A 658 -22.91 4.89 4.34
CA GLY A 658 -23.35 5.99 5.23
C GLY A 658 -24.85 5.86 5.56
N PRO A 659 -25.36 6.62 6.55
CA PRO A 659 -26.67 6.35 7.14
C PRO A 659 -27.82 6.81 6.23
N ASP A 660 -28.78 5.92 6.00
CA ASP A 660 -30.10 6.22 5.42
C ASP A 660 -30.92 7.06 6.42
N VAL A 661 -31.44 8.19 5.94
CA VAL A 661 -32.44 8.99 6.66
C VAL A 661 -33.83 8.48 6.28
N ALA A 662 -34.45 7.87 7.27
CA ALA A 662 -35.85 7.55 7.52
C ALA A 662 -36.94 8.06 6.54
N ASP A 663 -37.74 7.12 6.05
CA ASP A 663 -39.13 7.31 5.63
C ASP A 663 -39.97 7.82 6.81
N VAL A 664 -40.54 9.02 6.66
CA VAL A 664 -41.69 9.48 7.46
C VAL A 664 -42.91 9.43 6.56
N GLY A 665 -43.80 8.47 6.84
CA GLY A 665 -45.10 8.38 6.20
C GLY A 665 -46.02 9.50 6.68
N LEU A 666 -46.68 10.17 5.73
CA LEU A 666 -47.85 11.01 6.01
C LEU A 666 -48.88 10.85 4.89
N GLY A 667 -50.11 10.57 5.31
CA GLY A 667 -51.26 10.30 4.46
C GLY A 667 -51.78 11.51 3.70
N VAL A 668 -52.53 11.21 2.65
CA VAL A 668 -53.33 12.17 1.87
C VAL A 668 -54.57 12.60 2.68
N PRO A 669 -54.92 13.89 2.64
CA PRO A 669 -56.24 14.25 2.08
C PRO A 669 -56.16 15.44 1.12
N GLY A 670 -57.06 15.47 0.14
CA GLY A 670 -57.18 16.57 -0.83
C GLY A 670 -58.07 17.73 -0.35
N GLU A 671 -57.87 18.91 -0.94
CA GLU A 671 -58.90 19.80 -1.52
C GLU A 671 -58.27 21.12 -2.04
N ILE A 672 -58.64 21.46 -3.28
CA ILE A 672 -58.94 22.76 -3.92
C ILE A 672 -58.45 24.06 -3.22
N LEU A 673 -57.68 24.90 -3.94
CA LEU A 673 -58.01 26.33 -4.21
C LEU A 673 -56.98 27.02 -5.15
N SER A 674 -57.53 27.92 -5.96
CA SER A 674 -56.95 28.83 -6.96
C SER A 674 -56.02 29.91 -6.40
N GLY A 675 -55.10 30.41 -7.23
CA GLY A 675 -54.44 31.71 -7.01
C GLY A 675 -53.26 31.98 -7.93
N ASP A 676 -53.45 32.90 -8.87
CA ASP A 676 -52.46 33.47 -9.78
C ASP A 676 -51.32 34.20 -9.05
N ALA A 677 -50.09 34.09 -9.57
CA ALA A 677 -49.09 35.17 -9.53
C ALA A 677 -47.97 34.90 -10.55
N GLU A 678 -47.95 35.70 -11.61
CA GLU A 678 -46.89 35.81 -12.61
C GLU A 678 -45.58 36.35 -12.01
N ALA A 679 -44.44 35.79 -12.45
CA ALA A 679 -43.18 36.52 -12.50
C ALA A 679 -42.28 35.99 -13.63
N ASN A 680 -42.05 36.86 -14.62
CA ASN A 680 -41.24 36.72 -15.82
C ASN A 680 -39.76 36.35 -15.57
N LEU A 681 -39.17 35.52 -16.44
CA LEU A 681 -37.80 35.60 -17.02
C LEU A 681 -37.51 34.36 -17.93
N PRO A 682 -36.58 34.44 -18.90
CA PRO A 682 -36.88 34.35 -20.33
C PRO A 682 -36.63 32.97 -20.98
N LEU A 683 -37.34 32.77 -22.09
CA LEU A 683 -37.22 31.69 -23.07
C LEU A 683 -35.79 31.57 -23.64
N LEU A 684 -35.21 30.38 -23.51
CA LEU A 684 -34.17 29.86 -24.41
C LEU A 684 -34.83 28.76 -25.25
N GLU A 685 -35.18 29.11 -26.48
CA GLU A 685 -35.68 28.17 -27.50
C GLU A 685 -34.61 27.12 -27.82
N PHE A 686 -34.92 25.85 -27.58
CA PHE A 686 -34.13 24.73 -28.10
C PHE A 686 -34.70 24.27 -29.44
N ASN A 687 -33.87 24.38 -30.47
CA ASN A 687 -34.12 23.99 -31.86
C ASN A 687 -34.37 22.46 -31.98
N PRO A 688 -35.55 21.99 -32.45
CA PRO A 688 -35.94 20.58 -32.46
C PRO A 688 -35.42 19.85 -33.71
N VAL A 689 -34.11 19.87 -33.95
CA VAL A 689 -33.46 19.09 -35.03
C VAL A 689 -32.35 18.18 -34.51
N PHE A 690 -31.88 18.38 -33.27
CA PHE A 690 -30.79 17.58 -32.69
C PHE A 690 -31.23 16.33 -31.91
N ALA A 691 -32.53 16.18 -31.63
CA ALA A 691 -33.05 15.09 -30.79
C ALA A 691 -33.20 13.74 -31.51
N HIS A 692 -33.02 13.69 -32.84
CA HIS A 692 -33.32 12.48 -33.63
C HIS A 692 -32.08 11.68 -34.10
N GLN A 693 -30.86 12.08 -33.73
CA GLN A 693 -29.61 11.42 -34.16
C GLN A 693 -28.82 10.69 -33.05
N LEU A 694 -29.27 10.71 -31.79
CA LEU A 694 -28.64 9.97 -30.67
C LEU A 694 -29.32 8.62 -30.36
N LEU A 695 -30.31 8.23 -31.17
CA LEU A 695 -31.10 7.02 -31.01
C LEU A 695 -30.77 6.01 -32.10
N THR A 696 -29.65 5.29 -31.97
CA THR A 696 -29.42 3.93 -32.50
C THR A 696 -28.00 3.47 -32.17
N CYS A 697 -27.84 2.21 -31.74
CA CYS A 697 -26.55 1.52 -31.85
C CYS A 697 -26.21 1.42 -33.35
N PRO A 698 -25.00 1.76 -33.81
CA PRO A 698 -24.67 1.66 -35.22
C PRO A 698 -24.48 0.18 -35.57
N THR A 699 -25.50 -0.41 -36.19
CA THR A 699 -25.39 -1.65 -36.97
C THR A 699 -25.19 -1.28 -38.44
N ASN A 700 -24.13 -1.82 -39.05
CA ASN A 700 -23.69 -1.65 -40.44
C ASN A 700 -23.03 -0.31 -40.82
N ALA A 701 -21.70 -0.29 -40.79
CA ALA A 701 -20.92 0.55 -41.70
C ALA A 701 -20.06 -0.37 -42.59
N SER A 702 -20.41 -0.38 -43.88
CA SER A 702 -19.75 -1.10 -44.96
C SER A 702 -18.26 -0.74 -45.10
N SER A 703 -17.49 -1.73 -45.55
CA SER A 703 -16.04 -1.87 -45.61
C SER A 703 -15.23 -0.89 -46.50
N HIS A 704 -15.65 0.36 -46.72
CA HIS A 704 -14.98 1.25 -47.69
C HIS A 704 -14.23 2.46 -47.12
N SER A 705 -14.27 2.70 -45.80
CA SER A 705 -13.55 3.81 -45.14
C SER A 705 -12.29 3.38 -44.36
N ALA A 706 -12.04 2.07 -44.20
CA ALA A 706 -10.87 1.54 -43.47
C ALA A 706 -9.58 1.47 -44.30
N GLN A 707 -9.65 1.57 -45.63
CA GLN A 707 -8.47 1.45 -46.52
C GLN A 707 -7.62 2.72 -46.62
N LYS A 708 -8.05 3.87 -46.10
CA LYS A 708 -7.25 5.11 -46.10
C LYS A 708 -6.38 5.30 -44.85
N TRP A 709 -6.49 4.43 -43.84
CA TRP A 709 -5.77 4.56 -42.56
C TRP A 709 -4.45 3.78 -42.48
N LEU A 710 -4.09 3.02 -43.52
CA LEU A 710 -2.83 2.26 -43.57
C LEU A 710 -1.64 3.05 -44.16
N ALA A 711 -1.82 4.31 -44.56
CA ALA A 711 -0.81 5.07 -45.32
C ALA A 711 -0.02 6.13 -44.53
N SER A 712 -0.25 6.33 -43.23
CA SER A 712 0.54 7.29 -42.43
C SER A 712 1.14 6.61 -41.20
N GLY A 713 2.19 5.83 -41.44
CA GLY A 713 3.08 5.38 -40.38
C GLY A 713 3.91 6.54 -39.85
N THR A 714 3.91 6.73 -38.53
CA THR A 714 4.98 7.45 -37.84
C THR A 714 5.15 6.84 -36.45
N ILE A 715 6.10 5.92 -36.33
CA ILE A 715 6.64 5.45 -35.05
C ILE A 715 7.69 6.48 -34.64
N THR A 716 7.39 7.31 -33.65
CA THR A 716 8.38 8.22 -33.05
C THR A 716 8.96 7.58 -31.80
N THR A 717 10.19 7.09 -31.92
CA THR A 717 11.07 6.73 -30.80
C THR A 717 11.42 8.01 -30.03
N VAL A 718 10.97 8.14 -28.78
CA VAL A 718 11.34 9.28 -27.92
C VAL A 718 12.60 8.93 -27.15
N MET A 719 13.73 9.52 -27.54
CA MET A 719 14.94 9.60 -26.71
C MET A 719 14.73 10.64 -25.60
N PHE A 720 14.98 10.25 -24.34
CA PHE A 720 14.99 11.16 -23.20
C PHE A 720 16.35 11.88 -23.12
N SER A 721 16.35 13.21 -23.14
CA SER A 721 17.49 14.06 -22.75
C SER A 721 17.14 14.82 -21.49
N GLY A 722 18.12 14.96 -20.59
CA GLY A 722 17.99 15.44 -19.22
C GLY A 722 17.32 16.81 -19.10
N GLY A 723 16.22 16.87 -18.36
CA GLY A 723 15.47 18.07 -18.01
C GLY A 723 14.41 17.76 -16.97
N ASN A 724 14.10 18.75 -16.11
CA ASN A 724 13.26 18.65 -14.91
C ASN A 724 11.96 17.83 -15.09
N SER A 725 11.64 16.94 -14.14
CA SER A 725 10.60 15.90 -14.32
C SER A 725 9.16 16.42 -14.36
N SER A 726 8.88 17.62 -13.85
CA SER A 726 7.54 18.20 -13.86
C SER A 726 7.08 18.57 -15.27
N THR A 727 7.97 19.12 -16.10
CA THR A 727 7.68 19.48 -17.50
C THR A 727 7.51 18.24 -18.39
N ASN A 728 8.27 17.18 -18.13
CA ASN A 728 8.15 15.91 -18.86
C ASN A 728 6.83 15.17 -18.53
N PHE A 729 6.30 15.34 -17.32
CA PHE A 729 5.00 14.80 -16.92
C PHE A 729 3.82 15.48 -17.62
N TRP A 730 3.81 16.81 -17.74
CA TRP A 730 2.76 17.52 -18.48
C TRP A 730 2.78 17.18 -19.97
N LYS A 731 3.98 16.89 -20.50
CA LYS A 731 4.15 16.38 -21.87
C LYS A 731 3.59 14.96 -22.03
N PHE A 732 3.89 14.05 -21.10
CA PHE A 732 3.27 12.72 -21.05
C PHE A 732 1.74 12.78 -20.88
N ALA A 733 1.21 13.63 -20.01
CA ALA A 733 -0.22 13.83 -19.83
C ALA A 733 -0.89 14.43 -21.07
N SER A 734 -0.20 15.34 -21.77
CA SER A 734 -0.60 15.88 -23.08
C SER A 734 -0.59 14.79 -24.17
N ASP A 735 0.40 13.91 -24.18
CA ASP A 735 0.51 12.82 -25.15
C ASP A 735 -0.51 11.69 -24.88
N VAL A 736 -0.82 11.44 -23.60
CA VAL A 736 -1.94 10.58 -23.17
C VAL A 736 -3.29 11.20 -23.57
N LYS A 737 -3.45 12.54 -23.47
CA LYS A 737 -4.62 13.27 -23.97
C LYS A 737 -4.83 13.06 -25.47
N LEU A 738 -3.76 13.02 -26.26
CA LEU A 738 -3.78 12.70 -27.70
C LEU A 738 -4.14 11.24 -28.00
N SER A 739 -3.73 10.30 -27.15
CA SER A 739 -4.06 8.87 -27.32
C SER A 739 -5.51 8.53 -26.92
N PHE A 740 -6.09 9.27 -25.96
CA PHE A 740 -7.49 9.13 -25.52
C PHE A 740 -8.47 10.01 -26.30
N ALA A 741 -8.02 11.01 -27.05
CA ALA A 741 -8.87 11.88 -27.86
C ALA A 741 -9.84 11.13 -28.81
N PRO A 742 -9.45 10.04 -29.51
CA PRO A 742 -10.39 9.27 -30.32
C PRO A 742 -11.40 8.47 -29.48
N VAL A 743 -11.00 8.01 -28.28
CA VAL A 743 -11.89 7.32 -27.34
C VAL A 743 -12.94 8.30 -26.81
N ILE A 744 -12.53 9.47 -26.34
CA ILE A 744 -13.40 10.55 -25.86
C ILE A 744 -14.34 11.04 -26.99
N LYS A 745 -13.85 11.14 -28.23
CA LYS A 745 -14.68 11.49 -29.41
C LYS A 745 -15.73 10.43 -29.74
N SER A 746 -15.44 9.15 -29.56
CA SER A 746 -16.42 8.07 -29.74
C SER A 746 -17.47 8.01 -28.61
N PHE A 747 -17.23 8.67 -27.47
CA PHE A 747 -18.14 8.74 -26.32
C PHE A 747 -19.00 10.02 -26.26
N GLY A 748 -18.92 10.91 -27.25
CA GLY A 748 -19.84 12.05 -27.38
C GLY A 748 -19.80 13.07 -26.23
N MET A 749 -18.67 13.24 -25.54
CA MET A 749 -18.50 14.20 -24.45
C MET A 749 -17.49 15.30 -24.83
N LEU A 750 -17.97 16.55 -24.94
CA LEU A 750 -17.14 17.74 -24.94
C LEU A 750 -17.23 18.37 -23.55
N VAL A 751 -16.15 18.27 -22.77
CA VAL A 751 -15.87 19.19 -21.66
C VAL A 751 -14.45 19.71 -21.89
N GLU A 752 -14.35 20.94 -22.38
CA GLU A 752 -13.09 21.70 -22.37
C GLU A 752 -12.77 22.07 -20.92
N MET A 753 -11.84 21.34 -20.29
CA MET A 753 -11.17 21.82 -19.08
C MET A 753 -9.97 22.64 -19.52
N ASP A 754 -10.14 23.96 -19.53
CA ASP A 754 -9.06 24.93 -19.68
C ASP A 754 -8.24 24.98 -18.38
N PHE A 755 -7.07 24.35 -18.41
CA PHE A 755 -6.06 24.54 -17.37
C PHE A 755 -5.28 25.83 -17.68
N LYS A 756 -5.62 26.94 -17.02
CA LYS A 756 -4.70 28.06 -16.89
C LYS A 756 -3.62 27.69 -15.87
N LEU A 757 -2.42 27.45 -16.38
CA LEU A 757 -1.20 27.30 -15.57
C LEU A 757 -0.81 28.67 -14.97
N PRO A 758 -0.35 28.75 -13.70
CA PRO A 758 0.51 29.83 -13.25
C PRO A 758 1.93 29.70 -13.82
#